data_AF-A0AAV5D544-F1
#
_entry.id   AF-A0AAV5D544-F1
#
_cell.length_a   1.000
_cell.length_b   1.000
_cell.length_c   1.000
_cell.angle_alpha   90.00
_cell.angle_beta   90.00
_cell.angle_gamma   90.00
#
_symmetry.space_group_name_H-M   'P 1'
#
loop_
_entity.id
_entity.type
_entity.pdbx_description
1 polymer ?
#
loop_
_entity_poly.entity_id
_entity_poly.type
_entity_poly.pdbx_seq_one_letter_code
_entity_poly.pdbx_strand_id
1 'polypeptide(L)'
;MTPEQRRENYSCDITYVTNSELGFDYLRDNLAMTVDELVLRKFNYCVIDEVDSILIDEARTPLIISGLAEKPSNRYYKAAKIAEAFERDIHYTVDEKQRNVLLTEQGYADAEEILDINDLYDPREQWASYVLNAIKAKELFLKDVNYIVRSKEVLIVDEFTGRVMAGRRWSDGLHQAIEAKEATESKEFESIYKLKVTVVPTNKPMIREDESDVVFRATNGKWRAVLVEISRMNKVGRPVLVGTTSVEQSESLSQQLRETGISHEVLNAKPENVEREAEIVAQSGRLGAVTIATNMAGRGTDIILGGNAEFMARLKLREILMPRVVDPLDGVIVSKKQVTPRKTWKTTESLFPCELSKETLSFVKGAVEVAVKEWGEKSLTELEAEDRLSYSCEKGPTRDEVIANLRNAFMKIADEYKIYTEEEKKKVILNIKEIFKALSYIVEYSTYEIIVIFRQGDPGSSRFFLSLEDNIFRIFGGDRIQGLMQAFRVEDLPIESKMLTRALDEAQRKVENYFFDIRKQLFEYDEVLNSQRDRVYAERRRALASDSLESLIVEYAELTMDDILEANIGPDTPKENWDLPKLIAKLQQYCYLLDDLTPELLESKSSSYEDLRDYLRTRGREAYFQKTEIVEKQAPGLMKEAERFLILSNIDRLWKEHLQALKFVQQAVGLRGYAQRDPLIEYKLEGYNLFLDMMAQIRRNVIYSVYQFKPVVKNQEEEKSQNKGSKRKGEPPAALFQVPCNSDWQWAKQELMNRPFFLEPEKPLTDATI
;
A
#
# COMPACT_ATOMS: atom_id res chain seq x y z
N MET A 1 12.53 -7.32 -11.07
CA MET A 1 12.44 -6.82 -12.46
C MET A 1 12.99 -5.40 -12.50
N THR A 2 13.66 -5.03 -13.59
CA THR A 2 14.06 -3.63 -13.87
C THR A 2 12.89 -2.84 -14.50
N PRO A 3 12.95 -1.50 -14.61
CA PRO A 3 11.91 -0.72 -15.28
C PRO A 3 11.69 -1.13 -16.75
N GLU A 4 12.76 -1.48 -17.47
CA GLU A 4 12.69 -1.92 -18.87
C GLU A 4 11.91 -3.24 -19.00
N GLN A 5 12.20 -4.22 -18.14
CA GLN A 5 11.46 -5.50 -18.08
C GLN A 5 9.98 -5.28 -17.75
N ARG A 6 9.66 -4.32 -16.87
CA ARG A 6 8.27 -3.99 -16.58
C ARG A 6 7.56 -3.35 -17.76
N ARG A 7 8.21 -2.43 -18.47
CA ARG A 7 7.66 -1.81 -19.68
C ARG A 7 7.38 -2.87 -20.76
N GLU A 8 8.27 -3.84 -20.93
CA GLU A 8 8.05 -4.99 -21.81
C GLU A 8 6.82 -5.80 -21.37
N ASN A 9 6.72 -6.18 -20.09
CA ASN A 9 5.58 -6.91 -19.54
C ASN A 9 4.23 -6.16 -19.66
N TYR A 10 4.22 -4.83 -19.46
CA TYR A 10 3.03 -3.99 -19.65
C TYR A 10 2.73 -3.69 -21.13
N SER A 11 3.65 -3.97 -22.05
CA SER A 11 3.42 -3.83 -23.50
C SER A 11 2.63 -5.01 -24.09
N CYS A 12 2.70 -6.19 -23.47
CA CYS A 12 1.94 -7.39 -23.84
C CYS A 12 0.42 -7.16 -23.87
N ASP A 13 -0.33 -7.93 -24.66
CA ASP A 13 -1.80 -7.82 -24.73
C ASP A 13 -2.46 -8.04 -23.36
N ILE A 14 -1.98 -9.04 -22.62
CA ILE A 14 -2.42 -9.40 -21.26
C ILE A 14 -1.20 -9.36 -20.34
N THR A 15 -1.33 -8.68 -19.19
CA THR A 15 -0.30 -8.60 -18.15
C THR A 15 -0.89 -9.12 -16.85
N TYR A 16 -0.30 -10.18 -16.29
CA TYR A 16 -0.59 -10.62 -14.92
C TYR A 16 0.29 -9.83 -13.96
N VAL A 17 -0.29 -9.26 -12.91
CA VAL A 17 0.40 -8.41 -11.93
C VAL A 17 -0.37 -8.42 -10.60
N THR A 18 0.35 -8.29 -9.49
CA THR A 18 -0.28 -8.12 -8.17
C THR A 18 -0.84 -6.70 -7.99
N ASN A 19 -1.86 -6.54 -7.16
CA ASN A 19 -2.46 -5.22 -6.85
C ASN A 19 -1.41 -4.19 -6.37
N SER A 20 -0.45 -4.66 -5.56
CA SER A 20 0.59 -3.88 -4.91
C SER A 20 1.67 -3.48 -5.90
N GLU A 21 2.11 -4.37 -6.80
CA GLU A 21 3.06 -4.01 -7.86
C GLU A 21 2.45 -2.99 -8.82
N LEU A 22 1.21 -3.21 -9.27
CA LEU A 22 0.49 -2.27 -10.14
C LEU A 22 0.31 -0.91 -9.47
N GLY A 23 -0.09 -0.88 -8.20
CA GLY A 23 -0.25 0.34 -7.43
C GLY A 23 1.07 1.07 -7.17
N PHE A 24 2.16 0.35 -6.86
CA PHE A 24 3.48 0.97 -6.70
C PHE A 24 4.10 1.41 -8.03
N ASP A 25 3.84 0.74 -9.15
CA ASP A 25 4.24 1.22 -10.47
C ASP A 25 3.43 2.46 -10.87
N TYR A 26 2.13 2.53 -10.55
CA TYR A 26 1.33 3.74 -10.71
C TYR A 26 1.89 4.91 -9.90
N LEU A 27 2.26 4.69 -8.64
CA LEU A 27 2.88 5.72 -7.80
C LEU A 27 4.29 6.10 -8.29
N ARG A 28 5.06 5.16 -8.84
CA ARG A 28 6.40 5.42 -9.43
C ARG A 28 6.30 6.25 -10.71
N ASP A 29 5.40 5.90 -11.63
CA ASP A 29 5.22 6.63 -12.89
C ASP A 29 4.77 8.08 -12.66
N ASN A 30 3.94 8.33 -11.64
CA ASN A 30 3.57 9.69 -11.24
C ASN A 30 4.66 10.43 -10.43
N LEU A 31 5.82 9.80 -10.19
CA LEU A 31 7.03 10.42 -9.63
C LEU A 31 8.19 10.49 -10.64
N ALA A 32 8.05 9.88 -11.83
CA ALA A 32 9.07 9.87 -12.88
C ALA A 32 9.46 11.31 -13.30
N MET A 33 10.74 11.52 -13.57
CA MET A 33 11.29 12.80 -14.06
C MET A 33 11.51 12.79 -15.57
N THR A 34 11.63 11.61 -16.18
CA THR A 34 11.81 11.41 -17.62
C THR A 34 10.75 10.46 -18.18
N VAL A 35 10.47 10.56 -19.49
CA VAL A 35 9.52 9.65 -20.17
C VAL A 35 10.07 8.21 -20.18
N ASP A 36 11.40 8.07 -20.23
CA ASP A 36 12.11 6.78 -20.23
C ASP A 36 12.10 6.06 -18.87
N GLU A 37 11.56 6.67 -17.81
CA GLU A 37 11.30 6.02 -16.52
C GLU A 37 9.91 5.35 -16.45
N LEU A 38 8.95 5.76 -17.29
CA LEU A 38 7.56 5.29 -17.23
C LEU A 38 7.44 3.81 -17.62
N VAL A 39 6.71 3.01 -16.84
CA VAL A 39 6.50 1.58 -17.13
C VAL A 39 5.07 1.24 -17.57
N LEU A 40 4.07 2.03 -17.18
CA LEU A 40 2.67 1.77 -17.47
C LEU A 40 2.21 2.37 -18.80
N ARG A 41 1.22 1.70 -19.39
CA ARG A 41 0.36 2.24 -20.46
C ARG A 41 -0.94 2.79 -19.87
N LYS A 42 -1.73 3.49 -20.70
CA LYS A 42 -3.10 3.91 -20.35
C LYS A 42 -3.92 2.69 -19.90
N PHE A 43 -4.61 2.79 -18.77
CA PHE A 43 -5.50 1.71 -18.31
C PHE A 43 -6.70 1.55 -19.26
N ASN A 44 -7.01 0.29 -19.61
CA ASN A 44 -8.10 -0.08 -20.53
C ASN A 44 -9.15 -0.96 -19.85
N TYR A 45 -8.71 -2.07 -19.26
CA TYR A 45 -9.56 -3.07 -18.62
C TYR A 45 -8.74 -3.82 -17.56
N CYS A 46 -9.42 -4.33 -16.52
CA CYS A 46 -8.82 -5.12 -15.45
C CYS A 46 -9.79 -6.25 -15.10
N VAL A 47 -9.26 -7.46 -14.91
CA VAL A 47 -9.96 -8.58 -14.28
C VAL A 47 -9.29 -8.78 -12.93
N ILE A 48 -10.04 -8.56 -11.85
CA ILE A 48 -9.57 -8.75 -10.49
C ILE A 48 -9.96 -10.16 -10.09
N ASP A 49 -8.98 -11.05 -10.01
CA ASP A 49 -9.14 -12.33 -9.33
C ASP A 49 -9.17 -12.08 -7.80
N GLU A 50 -9.90 -12.89 -7.04
CA GLU A 50 -10.02 -12.76 -5.57
C GLU A 50 -10.45 -11.33 -5.13
N VAL A 51 -11.54 -10.84 -5.76
CA VAL A 51 -12.01 -9.45 -5.69
C VAL A 51 -12.44 -8.97 -4.30
N ASP A 52 -12.97 -9.87 -3.48
CA ASP A 52 -13.27 -9.65 -2.06
C ASP A 52 -11.99 -9.36 -1.29
N SER A 53 -11.00 -10.23 -1.36
CA SER A 53 -9.75 -10.02 -0.64
C SER A 53 -9.01 -8.76 -1.10
N ILE A 54 -8.97 -8.47 -2.40
CA ILE A 54 -8.29 -7.28 -2.93
C ILE A 54 -9.04 -5.97 -2.62
N LEU A 55 -10.35 -5.90 -2.84
CA LEU A 55 -11.12 -4.64 -2.73
C LEU A 55 -11.80 -4.42 -1.38
N ILE A 56 -11.84 -5.44 -0.50
CA ILE A 56 -12.48 -5.39 0.82
C ILE A 56 -11.46 -5.63 1.94
N ASP A 57 -10.62 -6.67 1.87
CA ASP A 57 -9.69 -6.97 2.97
C ASP A 57 -8.36 -6.22 2.90
N GLU A 58 -7.74 -6.11 1.73
CA GLU A 58 -6.49 -5.35 1.55
C GLU A 58 -6.73 -3.84 1.45
N ALA A 59 -7.92 -3.42 0.99
CA ALA A 59 -8.37 -2.03 0.93
C ALA A 59 -8.45 -1.31 2.30
N ARG A 60 -8.20 -2.02 3.42
CA ARG A 60 -8.01 -1.44 4.75
C ARG A 60 -6.73 -0.60 4.89
N THR A 61 -5.75 -0.78 3.99
CA THR A 61 -4.44 -0.10 4.08
C THR A 61 -4.05 0.57 2.76
N PRO A 62 -3.76 1.89 2.74
CA PRO A 62 -3.36 2.59 1.53
C PRO A 62 -1.91 2.27 1.14
N LEU A 63 -1.63 2.24 -0.17
CA LEU A 63 -0.28 2.11 -0.71
C LEU A 63 0.46 3.46 -0.60
N ILE A 64 1.60 3.49 0.10
CA ILE A 64 2.35 4.72 0.40
C ILE A 64 3.82 4.55 0.03
N ILE A 65 4.35 5.44 -0.81
CA ILE A 65 5.79 5.64 -0.97
C ILE A 65 6.27 6.65 0.07
N SER A 66 7.02 6.19 1.07
CA SER A 66 7.61 7.07 2.10
C SER A 66 9.03 7.49 1.73
N GLY A 67 9.30 8.80 1.70
CA GLY A 67 10.63 9.37 1.54
C GLY A 67 11.23 9.84 2.87
N LEU A 68 12.56 10.01 2.90
CA LEU A 68 13.23 10.72 3.99
C LEU A 68 12.87 12.20 3.92
N ALA A 69 12.03 12.68 4.85
CA ALA A 69 11.81 14.11 5.03
C ALA A 69 13.04 14.79 5.65
N GLU A 70 13.39 15.98 5.17
CA GLU A 70 14.33 16.85 5.89
C GLU A 70 13.72 17.19 7.24
N LYS A 71 14.28 16.65 8.33
CA LYS A 71 13.77 16.91 9.68
C LYS A 71 13.97 18.39 10.01
N PRO A 72 12.91 19.16 10.33
CA PRO A 72 13.06 20.52 10.87
C PRO A 72 13.54 20.44 12.33
N SER A 73 14.80 20.05 12.51
CA SER A 73 15.45 19.80 13.80
C SER A 73 15.34 20.99 14.77
N ASN A 74 15.31 22.21 14.22
CA ASN A 74 15.16 23.45 14.99
C ASN A 74 13.77 23.60 15.63
N ARG A 75 12.67 23.18 14.96
CA ARG A 75 11.30 23.33 15.51
C ARG A 75 11.09 22.45 16.74
N TYR A 76 11.48 21.18 16.66
CA TYR A 76 11.46 20.26 17.82
C TYR A 76 12.34 20.76 18.98
N TYR A 77 13.49 21.36 18.68
CA TYR A 77 14.39 21.90 19.71
C TYR A 77 13.82 23.15 20.41
N LYS A 78 13.18 24.06 19.66
CA LYS A 78 12.45 25.20 20.24
C LYS A 78 11.26 24.73 21.10
N ALA A 79 10.44 23.81 20.58
CA ALA A 79 9.29 23.28 21.31
C ALA A 79 9.68 22.53 22.60
N ALA A 80 10.81 21.81 22.59
CA ALA A 80 11.36 21.18 23.80
C ALA A 80 11.74 22.22 24.87
N LYS A 81 12.34 23.36 24.49
CA LYS A 81 12.64 24.46 25.43
C LYS A 81 11.39 25.11 26.02
N ILE A 82 10.35 25.30 25.21
CA ILE A 82 9.06 25.81 25.69
C ILE A 82 8.46 24.84 26.69
N ALA A 83 8.45 23.54 26.39
CA ALA A 83 7.99 22.51 27.31
C ALA A 83 8.81 22.45 28.60
N GLU A 84 10.14 22.65 28.56
CA GLU A 84 10.99 22.76 29.75
C GLU A 84 10.61 23.98 30.61
N ALA A 85 10.37 25.14 30.00
CA ALA A 85 10.01 26.38 30.69
C ALA A 85 8.57 26.38 31.27
N PHE A 86 7.64 25.65 30.65
CA PHE A 86 6.24 25.64 31.06
C PHE A 86 6.00 24.80 32.33
N GLU A 87 5.18 25.33 33.23
CA GLU A 87 4.79 24.68 34.48
C GLU A 87 3.38 24.05 34.41
N ARG A 88 3.26 22.83 34.96
CA ARG A 88 2.02 22.07 35.10
C ARG A 88 1.02 22.83 35.98
N ASP A 89 -0.26 22.72 35.62
CA ASP A 89 -1.42 23.38 36.22
C ASP A 89 -1.43 24.93 36.14
N ILE A 90 -0.42 25.53 35.49
CA ILE A 90 -0.38 26.95 35.10
C ILE A 90 -0.52 27.08 33.57
N HIS A 91 0.40 26.46 32.82
CA HIS A 91 0.48 26.58 31.35
C HIS A 91 -0.14 25.37 30.63
N TYR A 92 -0.24 24.22 31.30
CA TYR A 92 -0.87 23.02 30.77
C TYR A 92 -1.44 22.13 31.88
N THR A 93 -2.46 21.35 31.53
CA THR A 93 -3.05 20.31 32.37
C THR A 93 -2.73 18.93 31.79
N VAL A 94 -2.55 17.93 32.66
CA VAL A 94 -2.18 16.55 32.28
C VAL A 94 -3.27 15.58 32.72
N ASP A 95 -3.90 14.90 31.76
CA ASP A 95 -4.76 13.74 32.03
C ASP A 95 -3.94 12.46 31.94
N GLU A 96 -3.51 11.96 33.10
CA GLU A 96 -2.71 10.74 33.24
C GLU A 96 -3.49 9.47 32.89
N LYS A 97 -4.84 9.47 33.02
CA LYS A 97 -5.69 8.32 32.67
C LYS A 97 -5.85 8.19 31.16
N GLN A 98 -6.12 9.29 30.48
CA GLN A 98 -6.24 9.30 29.02
C GLN A 98 -4.87 9.35 28.33
N ARG A 99 -3.80 9.75 29.03
CA ARG A 99 -2.47 10.10 28.51
C ARG A 99 -2.56 11.24 27.49
N ASN A 100 -3.20 12.32 27.91
CA ASN A 100 -3.30 13.54 27.12
C ASN A 100 -2.80 14.75 27.91
N VAL A 101 -2.44 15.80 27.18
CA VAL A 101 -2.06 17.10 27.73
C VAL A 101 -2.82 18.16 26.96
N LEU A 102 -3.38 19.13 27.69
CA LEU A 102 -4.09 20.29 27.14
C LEU A 102 -3.40 21.55 27.63
N LEU A 103 -3.04 22.45 26.72
CA LEU A 103 -2.57 23.80 27.08
C LEU A 103 -3.72 24.59 27.72
N THR A 104 -3.40 25.41 28.71
CA THR A 104 -4.31 26.42 29.27
C THR A 104 -4.27 27.69 28.42
N GLU A 105 -5.23 28.60 28.59
CA GLU A 105 -5.23 29.91 27.90
C GLU A 105 -3.91 30.68 28.12
N GLN A 106 -3.37 30.64 29.34
CA GLN A 106 -2.07 31.22 29.67
C GLN A 106 -0.92 30.55 28.88
N GLY A 107 -0.91 29.21 28.80
CA GLY A 107 0.10 28.48 28.03
C GLY A 107 0.00 28.66 26.52
N TYR A 108 -1.15 29.08 25.98
CA TYR A 108 -1.24 29.52 24.58
C TYR A 108 -0.57 30.88 24.39
N ALA A 109 -0.98 31.89 25.18
CA ALA A 109 -0.44 33.24 25.10
C ALA A 109 1.09 33.29 25.28
N ASP A 110 1.61 32.58 26.29
CA ASP A 110 3.05 32.54 26.55
C ASP A 110 3.82 31.77 25.45
N ALA A 111 3.19 30.79 24.80
CA ALA A 111 3.81 30.06 23.69
C ALA A 111 3.85 30.91 22.42
N GLU A 112 2.80 31.69 22.17
CA GLU A 112 2.69 32.67 21.08
C GLU A 112 3.73 33.79 21.23
N GLU A 113 3.90 34.35 22.45
CA GLU A 113 4.94 35.34 22.74
C GLU A 113 6.36 34.79 22.57
N ILE A 114 6.66 33.58 23.09
CA ILE A 114 8.00 32.97 22.97
C ILE A 114 8.35 32.59 21.52
N LEU A 115 7.34 32.33 20.68
CA LEU A 115 7.52 31.95 19.27
C LEU A 115 7.44 33.12 18.29
N ASP A 116 6.96 34.30 18.71
CA ASP A 116 6.68 35.48 17.88
C ASP A 116 5.63 35.17 16.78
N ILE A 117 4.52 34.55 17.18
CA ILE A 117 3.41 34.13 16.29
C ILE A 117 2.05 34.51 16.88
N ASN A 118 1.05 34.72 16.02
CA ASN A 118 -0.30 35.16 16.42
C ASN A 118 -1.30 34.02 16.71
N ASP A 119 -1.00 32.79 16.28
CA ASP A 119 -1.85 31.61 16.47
C ASP A 119 -0.99 30.34 16.47
N LEU A 120 -1.01 29.59 17.57
CA LEU A 120 -0.30 28.31 17.70
C LEU A 120 -0.79 27.24 16.69
N TYR A 121 -2.05 27.33 16.22
CA TYR A 121 -2.71 26.35 15.36
C TYR A 121 -2.65 26.64 13.85
N ASP A 122 -1.97 27.70 13.40
CA ASP A 122 -1.85 28.02 11.97
C ASP A 122 -1.35 26.79 11.17
N PRO A 123 -2.14 26.26 10.20
CA PRO A 123 -1.78 25.08 9.40
C PRO A 123 -0.44 25.16 8.65
N ARG A 124 0.10 26.37 8.47
CA ARG A 124 1.34 26.67 7.74
C ARG A 124 2.58 26.59 8.67
N GLU A 125 2.40 26.86 9.96
CA GLU A 125 3.45 26.87 10.98
C GLU A 125 3.44 25.62 11.87
N GLN A 126 2.24 25.15 12.25
CA GLN A 126 1.97 23.89 12.96
C GLN A 126 2.56 23.78 14.38
N TRP A 127 2.85 24.92 15.04
CA TRP A 127 3.54 24.97 16.34
C TRP A 127 2.83 24.23 17.47
N ALA A 128 1.51 24.27 17.54
CA ALA A 128 0.72 23.57 18.55
C ALA A 128 1.06 22.07 18.63
N SER A 129 1.24 21.41 17.48
CA SER A 129 1.62 19.99 17.44
C SER A 129 3.01 19.77 18.04
N TYR A 130 3.99 20.61 17.73
CA TYR A 130 5.34 20.49 18.29
C TYR A 130 5.36 20.76 19.79
N VAL A 131 4.69 21.81 20.27
CA VAL A 131 4.62 22.19 21.70
C VAL A 131 3.85 21.14 22.51
N LEU A 132 2.66 20.73 22.07
CA LEU A 132 1.87 19.69 22.75
C LEU A 132 2.63 18.35 22.78
N ASN A 133 3.31 17.95 21.70
CA ASN A 133 4.10 16.73 21.70
C ASN A 133 5.36 16.83 22.58
N ALA A 134 5.97 18.01 22.70
CA ALA A 134 7.09 18.23 23.61
C ALA A 134 6.65 18.16 25.09
N ILE A 135 5.51 18.77 25.46
CA ILE A 135 4.97 18.68 26.82
C ILE A 135 4.50 17.25 27.12
N LYS A 136 3.86 16.56 26.17
CA LYS A 136 3.54 15.13 26.29
C LYS A 136 4.82 14.30 26.53
N ALA A 137 5.89 14.56 25.78
CA ALA A 137 7.17 13.88 25.96
C ALA A 137 7.80 14.14 27.35
N LYS A 138 7.66 15.35 27.90
CA LYS A 138 8.11 15.73 29.25
C LYS A 138 7.34 14.99 30.36
N GLU A 139 6.02 14.98 30.29
CA GLU A 139 5.15 14.55 31.40
C GLU A 139 4.74 13.06 31.33
N LEU A 140 4.49 12.53 30.12
CA LEU A 140 3.87 11.21 29.92
C LEU A 140 4.85 10.13 29.47
N PHE A 141 6.10 10.49 29.15
CA PHE A 141 7.13 9.57 28.67
C PHE A 141 8.41 9.74 29.49
N LEU A 142 8.46 9.03 30.61
CA LEU A 142 9.63 8.97 31.48
C LEU A 142 10.70 8.07 30.87
N LYS A 143 11.92 8.59 30.80
CA LYS A 143 13.10 7.85 30.38
C LYS A 143 13.36 6.67 31.34
N ASP A 144 13.80 5.56 30.78
CA ASP A 144 14.08 4.28 31.44
C ASP A 144 12.83 3.58 32.06
N VAL A 145 11.63 4.14 31.83
CA VAL A 145 10.32 3.52 32.13
C VAL A 145 9.50 3.29 30.87
N ASN A 146 9.28 4.34 30.06
CA ASN A 146 8.49 4.28 28.83
C ASN A 146 9.35 4.16 27.56
N TYR A 147 10.65 4.50 27.64
CA TYR A 147 11.63 4.30 26.56
C TYR A 147 13.07 4.28 27.10
N ILE A 148 13.99 3.64 26.37
CA ILE A 148 15.43 3.69 26.61
C ILE A 148 16.18 4.29 25.42
N VAL A 149 17.38 4.84 25.66
CA VAL A 149 18.24 5.39 24.61
C VAL A 149 19.50 4.53 24.46
N ARG A 150 19.70 3.92 23.29
CA ARG A 150 20.92 3.17 22.94
C ARG A 150 21.41 3.61 21.56
N SER A 151 22.72 3.79 21.40
CA SER A 151 23.35 4.13 20.12
C SER A 151 22.75 5.35 19.37
N LYS A 152 22.23 6.34 20.12
CA LYS A 152 21.46 7.52 19.63
C LYS A 152 20.05 7.23 19.08
N GLU A 153 19.52 6.03 19.27
CA GLU A 153 18.15 5.66 18.93
C GLU A 153 17.29 5.52 20.20
N VAL A 154 16.01 5.87 20.07
CA VAL A 154 15.00 5.79 21.14
C VAL A 154 14.17 4.53 20.92
N LEU A 155 14.19 3.61 21.88
CA LEU A 155 13.43 2.36 21.85
C LEU A 155 12.32 2.44 22.90
N ILE A 156 11.05 2.43 22.46
CA ILE A 156 9.87 2.45 23.32
C ILE A 156 9.81 1.16 24.13
N VAL A 157 9.44 1.22 25.40
CA VAL A 157 9.39 0.08 26.34
C VAL A 157 7.98 -0.06 26.91
N ASP A 158 7.50 -1.30 26.97
CA ASP A 158 6.29 -1.68 27.69
C ASP A 158 6.51 -1.57 29.20
N GLU A 159 5.76 -0.68 29.84
CA GLU A 159 5.79 -0.44 31.29
C GLU A 159 5.54 -1.69 32.14
N PHE A 160 4.84 -2.70 31.60
CA PHE A 160 4.51 -3.93 32.34
C PHE A 160 5.48 -5.10 32.09
N THR A 161 6.18 -5.13 30.95
CA THR A 161 7.01 -6.30 30.56
C THR A 161 8.47 -5.98 30.21
N GLY A 162 8.83 -4.70 30.09
CA GLY A 162 10.18 -4.27 29.70
C GLY A 162 10.54 -4.55 28.22
N ARG A 163 9.56 -4.95 27.39
CA ARG A 163 9.76 -5.30 25.97
C ARG A 163 9.38 -4.16 25.04
N VAL A 164 9.98 -4.10 23.85
CA VAL A 164 9.67 -3.06 22.85
C VAL A 164 8.34 -3.36 22.16
N MET A 165 7.43 -2.38 22.07
CA MET A 165 6.09 -2.54 21.49
C MET A 165 5.74 -1.46 20.45
N ALA A 166 4.92 -1.83 19.47
CA ALA A 166 4.32 -0.96 18.46
C ALA A 166 2.79 -1.18 18.37
N GLY A 167 2.01 -0.09 18.23
CA GLY A 167 0.57 -0.13 17.91
C GLY A 167 -0.43 -0.12 19.09
N ARG A 168 -1.36 0.86 19.11
CA ARG A 168 -2.59 1.05 19.94
C ARG A 168 -3.60 1.90 19.10
N ARG A 169 -4.90 2.15 19.41
CA ARG A 169 -5.74 2.06 20.64
C ARG A 169 -7.23 1.75 20.24
N TRP A 170 -8.22 2.34 20.92
CA TRP A 170 -9.70 2.32 20.76
C TRP A 170 -10.23 3.78 20.96
N SER A 171 -11.50 4.22 20.83
CA SER A 171 -12.83 3.57 20.98
C SER A 171 -14.04 4.31 20.30
N ASP A 172 -15.23 3.67 20.37
CA ASP A 172 -16.61 4.23 20.38
C ASP A 172 -17.34 4.71 19.10
N GLY A 173 -17.41 3.85 18.07
CA GLY A 173 -18.36 3.94 16.95
C GLY A 173 -19.84 3.64 17.31
N LEU A 174 -20.35 4.16 18.43
CA LEU A 174 -21.71 3.85 18.93
C LEU A 174 -22.83 4.53 18.12
N HIS A 175 -22.50 5.49 17.25
CA HIS A 175 -23.47 6.16 16.36
C HIS A 175 -23.62 5.42 15.01
N GLN A 176 -22.52 4.97 14.42
CA GLN A 176 -22.50 4.24 13.14
C GLN A 176 -23.23 2.89 13.22
N ALA A 177 -23.21 2.24 14.39
CA ALA A 177 -23.85 0.95 14.65
C ALA A 177 -25.38 0.90 14.38
N ILE A 178 -26.05 2.04 14.23
CA ILE A 178 -27.48 2.12 13.93
C ILE A 178 -27.75 2.19 12.41
N GLU A 179 -26.82 2.75 11.62
CA GLU A 179 -26.91 2.81 10.15
C GLU A 179 -26.36 1.55 9.48
N ALA A 180 -25.28 0.96 10.03
CA ALA A 180 -24.62 -0.23 9.49
C ALA A 180 -25.46 -1.54 9.59
N LYS A 181 -26.70 -1.48 10.08
CA LYS A 181 -27.58 -2.63 10.29
C LYS A 181 -27.97 -3.39 9.01
N GLU A 182 -27.86 -2.74 7.84
CA GLU A 182 -28.43 -3.21 6.57
C GLU A 182 -27.40 -3.39 5.43
N ALA A 183 -26.09 -3.25 5.71
CA ALA A 183 -25.05 -3.43 4.68
C ALA A 183 -24.69 -4.90 4.46
N THR A 184 -24.55 -5.30 3.19
CA THR A 184 -23.93 -6.58 2.78
C THR A 184 -22.77 -6.26 1.85
N GLU A 185 -21.77 -7.12 1.74
CA GLU A 185 -20.59 -6.92 0.87
C GLU A 185 -20.99 -6.59 -0.58
N SER A 186 -22.07 -7.21 -1.08
CA SER A 186 -22.66 -6.89 -2.39
C SER A 186 -23.09 -5.42 -2.55
N LYS A 187 -23.48 -4.73 -1.47
CA LYS A 187 -23.79 -3.29 -1.48
C LYS A 187 -22.53 -2.44 -1.39
N GLU A 188 -21.45 -2.94 -0.78
CA GLU A 188 -20.14 -2.26 -0.78
C GLU A 188 -19.56 -2.22 -2.20
N PHE A 189 -19.61 -3.34 -2.93
CA PHE A 189 -19.20 -3.40 -4.34
C PHE A 189 -19.99 -2.45 -5.26
N GLU A 190 -21.32 -2.36 -5.08
CA GLU A 190 -22.16 -1.46 -5.90
C GLU A 190 -22.05 0.01 -5.48
N SER A 191 -21.89 0.31 -4.18
CA SER A 191 -21.80 1.69 -3.70
C SER A 191 -20.44 2.33 -3.98
N ILE A 192 -19.34 1.63 -3.70
CA ILE A 192 -17.96 2.12 -3.87
C ILE A 192 -17.52 1.96 -5.34
N TYR A 193 -17.47 0.71 -5.83
CA TYR A 193 -16.84 0.37 -7.11
C TYR A 193 -17.80 0.35 -8.31
N LYS A 194 -19.10 0.53 -8.08
CA LYS A 194 -20.19 0.36 -9.07
C LYS A 194 -20.22 -1.03 -9.71
N LEU A 195 -19.67 -2.04 -9.03
CA LEU A 195 -19.62 -3.43 -9.47
C LEU A 195 -20.89 -4.18 -9.03
N LYS A 196 -21.53 -4.85 -9.98
CA LYS A 196 -22.73 -5.66 -9.72
C LYS A 196 -22.37 -7.11 -9.45
N VAL A 197 -22.69 -7.60 -8.26
CA VAL A 197 -22.50 -9.01 -7.91
C VAL A 197 -23.60 -9.85 -8.55
N THR A 198 -23.21 -10.90 -9.29
CA THR A 198 -24.14 -11.87 -9.87
C THR A 198 -23.73 -13.28 -9.42
N VAL A 199 -24.65 -13.99 -8.76
CA VAL A 199 -24.40 -15.36 -8.31
C VAL A 199 -24.49 -16.31 -9.51
N VAL A 200 -23.35 -16.83 -9.95
CA VAL A 200 -23.29 -17.83 -11.02
C VAL A 200 -23.65 -19.21 -10.44
N PRO A 201 -24.58 -19.97 -11.04
CA PRO A 201 -24.94 -21.31 -10.55
C PRO A 201 -23.77 -22.29 -10.70
N THR A 202 -23.61 -23.19 -9.73
CA THR A 202 -22.54 -24.20 -9.76
C THR A 202 -22.77 -25.25 -10.85
N ASN A 203 -21.69 -25.71 -11.49
CA ASN A 203 -21.72 -26.74 -12.55
C ASN A 203 -22.36 -28.08 -12.10
N LYS A 204 -22.33 -28.35 -10.79
CA LYS A 204 -22.96 -29.51 -10.14
C LYS A 204 -23.61 -29.06 -8.83
N PRO A 205 -24.65 -29.77 -8.34
CA PRO A 205 -25.28 -29.44 -7.07
C PRO A 205 -24.27 -29.54 -5.92
N MET A 206 -24.33 -28.59 -5.00
CA MET A 206 -23.57 -28.60 -3.76
C MET A 206 -24.21 -29.61 -2.79
N ILE A 207 -23.42 -30.55 -2.27
CA ILE A 207 -23.86 -31.65 -1.39
C ILE A 207 -23.03 -31.73 -0.08
N ARG A 208 -22.38 -30.63 0.30
CA ARG A 208 -21.61 -30.50 1.54
C ARG A 208 -22.57 -30.40 2.73
N GLU A 209 -22.26 -31.10 3.81
CA GLU A 209 -23.01 -31.08 5.06
C GLU A 209 -22.37 -30.07 6.02
N ASP A 210 -22.96 -28.89 6.18
CA ASP A 210 -22.49 -27.90 7.15
C ASP A 210 -23.00 -28.28 8.55
N GLU A 211 -22.12 -28.84 9.39
CA GLU A 211 -22.43 -29.26 10.75
C GLU A 211 -22.41 -28.06 11.71
N SER A 212 -23.31 -28.06 12.69
CA SER A 212 -23.41 -27.00 13.70
C SER A 212 -22.10 -26.76 14.48
N ASP A 213 -21.84 -25.50 14.77
CA ASP A 213 -20.67 -25.03 15.53
C ASP A 213 -20.61 -25.63 16.94
N VAL A 214 -19.39 -25.92 17.39
CA VAL A 214 -19.10 -26.46 18.71
C VAL A 214 -18.33 -25.44 19.53
N VAL A 215 -18.96 -24.90 20.57
CA VAL A 215 -18.37 -23.83 21.39
C VAL A 215 -17.94 -24.36 22.76
N PHE A 216 -16.75 -23.97 23.18
CA PHE A 216 -16.14 -24.31 24.46
C PHE A 216 -16.00 -23.07 25.34
N ARG A 217 -15.98 -23.25 26.67
CA ARG A 217 -15.69 -22.13 27.57
C ARG A 217 -14.23 -21.65 27.43
N ALA A 218 -13.28 -22.58 27.35
CA ALA A 218 -11.85 -22.29 27.39
C ALA A 218 -11.11 -22.79 26.14
N THR A 219 -10.05 -22.08 25.77
CA THR A 219 -9.24 -22.32 24.57
C THR A 219 -8.59 -23.71 24.59
N ASN A 220 -8.18 -24.18 25.78
CA ASN A 220 -7.61 -25.52 25.99
C ASN A 220 -8.64 -26.65 25.78
N GLY A 221 -9.92 -26.41 26.09
CA GLY A 221 -11.00 -27.36 25.84
C GLY A 221 -11.27 -27.51 24.34
N LYS A 222 -11.31 -26.37 23.64
CA LYS A 222 -11.42 -26.28 22.17
C LYS A 222 -10.35 -27.14 21.48
N TRP A 223 -9.06 -26.87 21.73
CA TRP A 223 -7.97 -27.59 21.05
C TRP A 223 -7.92 -29.09 21.39
N ARG A 224 -8.27 -29.48 22.62
CA ARG A 224 -8.39 -30.91 22.98
C ARG A 224 -9.52 -31.60 22.19
N ALA A 225 -10.67 -30.96 22.01
CA ALA A 225 -11.76 -31.52 21.20
C ALA A 225 -11.39 -31.60 19.71
N VAL A 226 -10.69 -30.57 19.18
CA VAL A 226 -10.14 -30.55 17.82
C VAL A 226 -9.20 -31.75 17.58
N LEU A 227 -8.25 -32.00 18.48
CA LEU A 227 -7.32 -33.14 18.39
C LEU A 227 -8.03 -34.50 18.41
N VAL A 228 -9.07 -34.65 19.24
CA VAL A 228 -9.88 -35.89 19.28
C VAL A 228 -10.60 -36.11 17.95
N GLU A 229 -11.15 -35.06 17.33
CA GLU A 229 -11.83 -35.14 16.04
C GLU A 229 -10.84 -35.44 14.89
N ILE A 230 -9.67 -34.79 14.86
CA ILE A 230 -8.60 -35.11 13.89
C ILE A 230 -8.16 -36.57 14.04
N SER A 231 -7.92 -37.04 15.27
CA SER A 231 -7.56 -38.44 15.52
C SER A 231 -8.64 -39.42 15.07
N ARG A 232 -9.92 -39.07 15.24
CA ARG A 232 -11.06 -39.87 14.78
C ARG A 232 -11.11 -39.94 13.24
N MET A 233 -10.93 -38.82 12.55
CA MET A 233 -10.94 -38.76 11.08
C MET A 233 -9.73 -39.48 10.46
N ASN A 234 -8.53 -39.24 10.98
CA ASN A 234 -7.30 -39.87 10.51
C ASN A 234 -7.36 -41.41 10.64
N LYS A 235 -7.91 -41.95 11.75
CA LYS A 235 -8.14 -43.40 11.92
C LYS A 235 -9.11 -44.01 10.91
N VAL A 236 -10.06 -43.21 10.39
CA VAL A 236 -11.00 -43.61 9.31
C VAL A 236 -10.36 -43.37 7.92
N GLY A 237 -9.11 -42.89 7.85
CA GLY A 237 -8.43 -42.58 6.59
C GLY A 237 -9.05 -41.38 5.86
N ARG A 238 -9.76 -40.50 6.56
CA ARG A 238 -10.34 -39.30 5.95
C ARG A 238 -9.31 -38.17 5.91
N PRO A 239 -9.20 -37.43 4.80
CA PRO A 239 -8.42 -36.20 4.78
C PRO A 239 -9.01 -35.17 5.75
N VAL A 240 -8.17 -34.30 6.33
CA VAL A 240 -8.58 -33.23 7.25
C VAL A 240 -7.76 -31.98 6.95
N LEU A 241 -8.45 -30.84 6.77
CA LEU A 241 -7.83 -29.52 6.79
C LEU A 241 -8.26 -28.81 8.09
N VAL A 242 -7.34 -28.10 8.74
CA VAL A 242 -7.61 -27.29 9.93
C VAL A 242 -7.19 -25.85 9.65
N GLY A 243 -8.13 -24.91 9.72
CA GLY A 243 -7.85 -23.48 9.65
C GLY A 243 -7.58 -22.90 11.04
N THR A 244 -6.49 -22.16 11.19
CA THR A 244 -6.13 -21.43 12.42
C THR A 244 -5.95 -19.94 12.13
N THR A 245 -6.11 -19.07 13.12
CA THR A 245 -5.99 -17.60 12.91
C THR A 245 -4.55 -17.10 13.01
N SER A 246 -3.63 -17.91 13.55
CA SER A 246 -2.25 -17.49 13.77
C SER A 246 -1.23 -18.62 13.65
N VAL A 247 0.00 -18.26 13.28
CA VAL A 247 1.15 -19.18 13.22
C VAL A 247 1.40 -19.84 14.57
N GLU A 248 1.19 -19.13 15.68
CA GLU A 248 1.34 -19.68 17.04
C GLU A 248 0.32 -20.80 17.31
N GLN A 249 -0.94 -20.62 16.89
CA GLN A 249 -1.96 -21.67 16.99
C GLN A 249 -1.60 -22.89 16.12
N SER A 250 -1.14 -22.67 14.88
CA SER A 250 -0.70 -23.75 13.99
C SER A 250 0.48 -24.55 14.53
N GLU A 251 1.53 -23.89 15.03
CA GLU A 251 2.69 -24.58 15.61
C GLU A 251 2.31 -25.33 16.90
N SER A 252 1.45 -24.74 17.74
CA SER A 252 0.93 -25.40 18.96
C SER A 252 0.10 -26.65 18.64
N LEU A 253 -0.77 -26.59 17.63
CA LEU A 253 -1.54 -27.75 17.16
C LEU A 253 -0.61 -28.79 16.52
N SER A 254 0.36 -28.35 15.71
CA SER A 254 1.37 -29.22 15.11
C SER A 254 2.14 -30.02 16.16
N GLN A 255 2.61 -29.36 17.23
CA GLN A 255 3.28 -30.05 18.33
C GLN A 255 2.39 -31.15 18.95
N GLN A 256 1.13 -30.83 19.27
CA GLN A 256 0.19 -31.79 19.86
C GLN A 256 -0.15 -32.97 18.91
N LEU A 257 -0.18 -32.73 17.59
CA LEU A 257 -0.31 -33.79 16.59
C LEU A 257 0.96 -34.67 16.49
N ARG A 258 2.16 -34.11 16.65
CA ARG A 258 3.42 -34.90 16.73
C ARG A 258 3.44 -35.77 17.99
N GLU A 259 3.02 -35.23 19.12
CA GLU A 259 2.92 -35.95 20.40
C GLU A 259 1.92 -37.12 20.36
N THR A 260 0.85 -36.98 19.57
CA THR A 260 -0.14 -38.05 19.33
C THR A 260 0.21 -39.00 18.17
N GLY A 261 1.35 -38.78 17.49
CA GLY A 261 1.83 -39.63 16.40
C GLY A 261 1.11 -39.48 15.06
N ILE A 262 0.36 -38.38 14.87
CA ILE A 262 -0.38 -38.10 13.63
C ILE A 262 0.52 -37.33 12.66
N SER A 263 0.81 -37.92 11.50
CA SER A 263 1.51 -37.22 10.41
C SER A 263 0.62 -36.12 9.83
N HIS A 264 1.18 -34.92 9.69
CA HIS A 264 0.50 -33.74 9.19
C HIS A 264 1.51 -32.75 8.58
N GLU A 265 1.01 -31.87 7.73
CA GLU A 265 1.76 -30.75 7.14
C GLU A 265 1.21 -29.41 7.63
N VAL A 266 2.04 -28.36 7.64
CA VAL A 266 1.69 -27.01 8.12
C VAL A 266 1.99 -25.97 7.05
N LEU A 267 0.99 -25.15 6.72
CA LEU A 267 1.05 -24.02 5.80
C LEU A 267 1.01 -22.73 6.63
N ASN A 268 2.04 -21.89 6.48
CA ASN A 268 2.30 -20.74 7.34
C ASN A 268 2.34 -19.41 6.56
N ALA A 269 1.92 -19.41 5.28
CA ALA A 269 1.88 -18.26 4.37
C ALA A 269 3.21 -17.49 4.26
N LYS A 270 4.34 -18.20 4.35
CA LYS A 270 5.68 -17.56 4.23
C LYS A 270 6.08 -17.45 2.76
N PRO A 271 6.53 -16.27 2.26
CA PRO A 271 6.91 -16.09 0.85
C PRO A 271 7.91 -17.13 0.33
N GLU A 272 8.90 -17.50 1.14
CA GLU A 272 9.92 -18.51 0.84
C GLU A 272 9.36 -19.93 0.63
N ASN A 273 8.14 -20.19 1.12
CA ASN A 273 7.49 -21.50 1.10
C ASN A 273 6.30 -21.58 0.14
N VAL A 274 5.85 -20.50 -0.52
CA VAL A 274 4.58 -20.47 -1.27
C VAL A 274 4.48 -21.58 -2.32
N GLU A 275 5.55 -21.84 -3.09
CA GLU A 275 5.60 -22.99 -4.02
C GLU A 275 5.30 -24.30 -3.29
N ARG A 276 6.05 -24.57 -2.20
CA ARG A 276 5.93 -25.79 -1.39
C ARG A 276 4.59 -25.89 -0.65
N GLU A 277 3.97 -24.77 -0.29
CA GLU A 277 2.63 -24.75 0.28
C GLU A 277 1.60 -25.22 -0.76
N ALA A 278 1.70 -24.76 -2.02
CA ALA A 278 0.90 -25.31 -3.11
C ALA A 278 1.16 -26.81 -3.36
N GLU A 279 2.41 -27.27 -3.24
CA GLU A 279 2.75 -28.71 -3.33
C GLU A 279 2.02 -29.55 -2.28
N ILE A 280 1.95 -29.05 -1.03
CA ILE A 280 1.27 -29.72 0.08
C ILE A 280 -0.25 -29.71 -0.14
N VAL A 281 -0.84 -28.56 -0.45
CA VAL A 281 -2.30 -28.37 -0.63
C VAL A 281 -2.83 -29.27 -1.74
N ALA A 282 -2.11 -29.39 -2.85
CA ALA A 282 -2.45 -30.28 -3.97
C ALA A 282 -2.56 -31.76 -3.57
N GLN A 283 -1.99 -32.16 -2.42
CA GLN A 283 -2.04 -33.52 -1.87
C GLN A 283 -2.91 -33.67 -0.61
N SER A 284 -3.43 -32.57 -0.03
CA SER A 284 -4.27 -32.60 1.18
C SER A 284 -5.57 -33.39 1.04
N GLY A 285 -6.00 -33.73 -0.18
CA GLY A 285 -7.19 -34.54 -0.45
C GLY A 285 -6.96 -36.07 -0.44
N ARG A 286 -5.74 -36.53 -0.11
CA ARG A 286 -5.37 -37.96 -0.09
C ARG A 286 -5.82 -38.68 1.20
N LEU A 287 -5.79 -40.01 1.18
CA LEU A 287 -6.33 -40.85 2.26
C LEU A 287 -5.57 -40.61 3.58
N GLY A 288 -6.29 -40.16 4.61
CA GLY A 288 -5.75 -39.90 5.95
C GLY A 288 -4.83 -38.67 6.06
N ALA A 289 -4.68 -37.87 5.00
CA ALA A 289 -3.86 -36.66 5.01
C ALA A 289 -4.39 -35.64 6.04
N VAL A 290 -3.50 -35.02 6.82
CA VAL A 290 -3.85 -33.94 7.74
C VAL A 290 -3.04 -32.71 7.37
N THR A 291 -3.70 -31.58 7.18
CA THR A 291 -3.06 -30.31 6.83
C THR A 291 -3.56 -29.21 7.75
N ILE A 292 -2.66 -28.38 8.26
CA ILE A 292 -2.98 -27.19 9.05
C ILE A 292 -2.67 -25.97 8.17
N ALA A 293 -3.59 -25.03 8.07
CA ALA A 293 -3.43 -23.78 7.35
C ALA A 293 -3.60 -22.59 8.29
N THR A 294 -2.63 -21.66 8.32
CA THR A 294 -2.81 -20.35 8.95
C THR A 294 -3.56 -19.42 8.02
N ASN A 295 -4.68 -18.86 8.47
CA ASN A 295 -5.51 -17.92 7.69
C ASN A 295 -5.82 -18.48 6.28
N MET A 296 -5.32 -17.82 5.24
CA MET A 296 -5.52 -18.18 3.83
C MET A 296 -4.31 -18.92 3.21
N ALA A 297 -3.43 -19.51 4.01
CA ALA A 297 -2.29 -20.28 3.50
C ALA A 297 -2.78 -21.43 2.60
N GLY A 298 -2.25 -21.52 1.37
CA GLY A 298 -2.70 -22.47 0.36
C GLY A 298 -3.84 -22.01 -0.56
N ARG A 299 -4.28 -20.75 -0.48
CA ARG A 299 -5.23 -20.14 -1.43
C ARG A 299 -4.79 -20.32 -2.89
N GLY A 300 -5.77 -20.41 -3.80
CA GLY A 300 -5.55 -20.57 -5.24
C GLY A 300 -5.16 -21.98 -5.69
N THR A 301 -4.91 -22.92 -4.77
CA THR A 301 -4.60 -24.33 -5.09
C THR A 301 -5.78 -25.24 -4.73
N ASP A 302 -6.32 -25.95 -5.73
CA ASP A 302 -7.44 -26.88 -5.55
C ASP A 302 -7.07 -28.13 -4.72
N ILE A 303 -7.82 -28.39 -3.64
CA ILE A 303 -7.76 -29.67 -2.92
C ILE A 303 -8.66 -30.69 -3.64
N ILE A 304 -8.03 -31.56 -4.44
CA ILE A 304 -8.71 -32.63 -5.17
C ILE A 304 -8.71 -33.91 -4.31
N LEU A 305 -9.90 -34.49 -4.09
CA LEU A 305 -10.01 -35.80 -3.41
C LEU A 305 -9.22 -36.87 -4.18
N GLY A 306 -8.34 -37.60 -3.48
CA GLY A 306 -7.39 -38.54 -4.08
C GLY A 306 -6.06 -37.92 -4.53
N GLY A 307 -5.87 -36.61 -4.37
CA GLY A 307 -4.64 -35.88 -4.77
C GLY A 307 -4.62 -35.43 -6.23
N ASN A 308 -3.80 -34.43 -6.53
CA ASN A 308 -3.70 -33.84 -7.86
C ASN A 308 -2.59 -34.51 -8.70
N ALA A 309 -2.99 -35.29 -9.71
CA ALA A 309 -2.09 -36.02 -10.61
C ALA A 309 -1.30 -35.12 -11.57
N GLU A 310 -1.91 -34.05 -12.10
CA GLU A 310 -1.22 -33.09 -12.98
C GLU A 310 -0.13 -32.35 -12.21
N PHE A 311 -0.40 -31.99 -10.95
CA PHE A 311 0.59 -31.35 -10.09
C PHE A 311 1.77 -32.29 -9.76
N MET A 312 1.50 -33.55 -9.42
CA MET A 312 2.57 -34.55 -9.21
C MET A 312 3.40 -34.79 -10.48
N ALA A 313 2.78 -34.77 -11.66
CA ALA A 313 3.48 -34.88 -12.93
C ALA A 313 4.41 -33.70 -13.20
N ARG A 314 3.98 -32.46 -12.89
CA ARG A 314 4.84 -31.27 -12.97
C ARG A 314 6.05 -31.41 -12.05
N LEU A 315 5.84 -31.80 -10.79
CA LEU A 315 6.93 -32.02 -9.83
C LEU A 315 7.92 -33.09 -10.30
N LYS A 316 7.43 -34.23 -10.83
CA LYS A 316 8.31 -35.29 -11.30
C LYS A 316 9.11 -34.90 -12.54
N LEU A 317 8.53 -34.09 -13.43
CA LEU A 317 9.25 -33.51 -14.56
C LEU A 317 10.28 -32.47 -14.09
N ARG A 318 9.94 -31.62 -13.11
CA ARG A 318 10.83 -30.64 -12.44
C ARG A 318 12.08 -31.32 -11.89
N GLU A 319 11.91 -32.39 -11.12
CA GLU A 319 13.00 -33.16 -10.50
C GLU A 319 14.01 -33.71 -11.52
N ILE A 320 13.54 -34.12 -12.71
CA ILE A 320 14.37 -34.73 -13.76
C ILE A 320 15.00 -33.67 -14.69
N LEU A 321 14.28 -32.59 -14.98
CA LEU A 321 14.67 -31.53 -15.93
C LEU A 321 15.64 -30.52 -15.30
N MET A 322 15.28 -29.92 -14.16
CA MET A 322 15.98 -28.76 -13.58
C MET A 322 17.48 -29.00 -13.35
N PRO A 323 17.93 -30.15 -12.78
CA PRO A 323 19.36 -30.39 -12.53
C PRO A 323 20.23 -30.52 -13.79
N ARG A 324 19.61 -30.61 -14.98
CA ARG A 324 20.30 -30.71 -16.27
C ARG A 324 20.31 -29.40 -17.07
N VAL A 325 19.34 -28.50 -16.88
CA VAL A 325 19.19 -27.28 -17.69
C VAL A 325 19.57 -26.00 -16.96
N VAL A 326 19.43 -25.93 -15.63
CA VAL A 326 19.73 -24.73 -14.82
C VAL A 326 21.22 -24.65 -14.48
N ASP A 327 21.83 -23.47 -14.59
CA ASP A 327 23.21 -23.23 -14.10
C ASP A 327 23.26 -23.29 -12.55
N PRO A 328 24.05 -24.17 -11.92
CA PRO A 328 24.23 -24.21 -10.47
C PRO A 328 24.85 -22.95 -9.84
N LEU A 329 25.34 -21.99 -10.64
CA LEU A 329 25.90 -20.72 -10.18
C LEU A 329 24.90 -19.54 -10.21
N ASP A 330 23.70 -19.73 -10.77
CA ASP A 330 22.69 -18.69 -10.83
C ASP A 330 22.30 -18.20 -9.41
N GLY A 331 22.08 -16.89 -9.27
CA GLY A 331 21.77 -16.23 -7.99
C GLY A 331 22.89 -16.17 -6.93
N VAL A 332 24.09 -16.72 -7.15
CA VAL A 332 25.15 -16.74 -6.11
C VAL A 332 25.90 -15.40 -6.00
N ILE A 333 25.36 -14.49 -5.18
CA ILE A 333 26.13 -13.32 -4.71
C ILE A 333 27.23 -13.80 -3.76
N VAL A 334 28.50 -13.71 -4.20
CA VAL A 334 29.68 -14.15 -3.41
C VAL A 334 30.00 -13.17 -2.27
N SER A 335 29.11 -13.14 -1.27
CA SER A 335 29.40 -12.58 0.05
C SER A 335 30.37 -13.51 0.78
N LYS A 336 31.59 -13.03 1.07
CA LYS A 336 32.75 -13.80 1.57
C LYS A 336 32.59 -14.47 2.96
N LYS A 337 31.39 -14.59 3.53
CA LYS A 337 31.18 -15.01 4.93
C LYS A 337 30.14 -16.11 5.20
N GLN A 338 29.35 -16.55 4.22
CA GLN A 338 28.45 -17.71 4.41
C GLN A 338 28.55 -18.67 3.23
N VAL A 339 28.60 -19.97 3.54
CA VAL A 339 28.42 -21.03 2.55
C VAL A 339 26.94 -21.12 2.26
N THR A 340 26.53 -20.72 1.05
CA THR A 340 25.14 -20.90 0.62
C THR A 340 24.82 -22.40 0.52
N PRO A 341 23.65 -22.85 1.01
CA PRO A 341 23.23 -24.24 0.83
C PRO A 341 23.04 -24.52 -0.66
N ARG A 342 23.52 -25.68 -1.13
CA ARG A 342 23.23 -26.13 -2.51
C ARG A 342 21.72 -26.37 -2.61
N LYS A 343 21.02 -25.59 -3.46
CA LYS A 343 19.62 -25.83 -3.80
C LYS A 343 19.48 -27.24 -4.38
N THR A 344 18.44 -27.98 -3.97
CA THR A 344 18.17 -29.34 -4.44
C THR A 344 16.73 -29.44 -4.92
N TRP A 345 16.52 -29.63 -6.22
CA TRP A 345 15.21 -29.90 -6.83
C TRP A 345 14.69 -31.34 -6.55
N LYS A 346 15.22 -32.02 -5.53
CA LYS A 346 14.75 -33.35 -5.13
C LYS A 346 13.56 -33.21 -4.17
N THR A 347 12.39 -33.57 -4.66
CA THR A 347 11.13 -33.62 -3.91
C THR A 347 11.09 -34.78 -2.90
N THR A 348 10.28 -34.64 -1.84
CA THR A 348 10.09 -35.70 -0.83
C THR A 348 9.43 -36.93 -1.45
N GLU A 349 10.02 -38.12 -1.25
CA GLU A 349 9.53 -39.37 -1.85
C GLU A 349 8.10 -39.75 -1.40
N SER A 350 7.65 -39.28 -0.23
CA SER A 350 6.28 -39.47 0.27
C SER A 350 5.18 -38.77 -0.54
N LEU A 351 5.53 -37.76 -1.35
CA LEU A 351 4.57 -37.05 -2.20
C LEU A 351 4.05 -37.95 -3.33
N PHE A 352 4.87 -38.86 -3.85
CA PHE A 352 4.51 -39.71 -4.99
C PHE A 352 3.80 -40.99 -4.53
N PRO A 353 2.62 -41.33 -5.09
CA PRO A 353 1.85 -42.50 -4.66
C PRO A 353 2.39 -43.83 -5.19
N CYS A 354 3.12 -43.80 -6.31
CA CYS A 354 3.65 -44.98 -6.98
C CYS A 354 4.96 -44.66 -7.72
N GLU A 355 5.75 -45.69 -7.99
CA GLU A 355 6.86 -45.61 -8.95
C GLU A 355 6.29 -45.65 -10.37
N LEU A 356 6.80 -44.76 -11.24
CA LEU A 356 6.42 -44.72 -12.65
C LEU A 356 6.93 -45.95 -13.41
N SER A 357 6.21 -46.32 -14.47
CA SER A 357 6.62 -47.41 -15.35
C SER A 357 7.99 -47.15 -15.98
N LYS A 358 8.75 -48.22 -16.24
CA LYS A 358 10.06 -48.12 -16.91
C LYS A 358 9.95 -47.52 -18.31
N GLU A 359 8.81 -47.70 -18.97
CA GLU A 359 8.52 -47.16 -20.30
C GLU A 359 8.34 -45.63 -20.25
N THR A 360 7.48 -45.13 -19.35
CA THR A 360 7.29 -43.69 -19.14
C THR A 360 8.58 -43.04 -18.66
N LEU A 361 9.30 -43.66 -17.71
CA LEU A 361 10.57 -43.11 -17.22
C LEU A 361 11.67 -43.07 -18.31
N SER A 362 11.64 -44.00 -19.28
CA SER A 362 12.50 -43.93 -20.47
C SER A 362 12.07 -42.84 -21.44
N PHE A 363 10.76 -42.66 -21.65
CA PHE A 363 10.21 -41.63 -22.53
C PHE A 363 10.50 -40.21 -22.00
N VAL A 364 10.32 -39.99 -20.70
CA VAL A 364 10.61 -38.72 -20.02
C VAL A 364 12.10 -38.38 -20.13
N LYS A 365 13.00 -39.36 -19.92
CA LYS A 365 14.45 -39.15 -20.11
C LYS A 365 14.79 -38.74 -21.54
N GLY A 366 14.17 -39.38 -22.54
CA GLY A 366 14.35 -39.01 -23.95
C GLY A 366 13.88 -37.58 -24.25
N ALA A 367 12.71 -37.16 -23.74
CA ALA A 367 12.22 -35.80 -23.90
C ALA A 367 13.12 -34.76 -23.22
N VAL A 368 13.63 -35.07 -22.01
CA VAL A 368 14.59 -34.22 -21.30
C VAL A 368 15.95 -34.16 -22.01
N GLU A 369 16.39 -35.24 -22.67
CA GLU A 369 17.62 -35.24 -23.47
C GLU A 369 17.50 -34.38 -24.74
N VAL A 370 16.33 -34.36 -25.38
CA VAL A 370 16.04 -33.40 -26.46
C VAL A 370 16.08 -31.96 -25.93
N ALA A 371 15.46 -31.70 -24.78
CA ALA A 371 15.47 -30.37 -24.16
C ALA A 371 16.87 -29.89 -23.77
N VAL A 372 17.69 -30.75 -23.16
CA VAL A 372 19.08 -30.44 -22.80
C VAL A 372 19.96 -30.20 -24.04
N LYS A 373 19.70 -30.92 -25.14
CA LYS A 373 20.43 -30.73 -26.40
C LYS A 373 20.13 -29.38 -27.06
N GLU A 374 18.86 -28.95 -27.04
CA GLU A 374 18.42 -27.72 -27.71
C GLU A 374 18.63 -26.47 -26.83
N TRP A 375 18.27 -26.54 -25.56
CA TRP A 375 18.41 -25.41 -24.62
C TRP A 375 19.84 -25.27 -24.09
N GLY A 376 20.63 -26.35 -24.05
CA GLY A 376 22.01 -26.40 -23.56
C GLY A 376 22.11 -26.89 -22.11
N GLU A 377 23.07 -27.77 -21.81
CA GLU A 377 23.30 -28.28 -20.45
C GLU A 377 23.73 -27.15 -19.50
N LYS A 378 22.99 -26.96 -18.39
CA LYS A 378 23.28 -25.99 -17.31
C LYS A 378 23.54 -24.57 -17.82
N SER A 379 22.66 -24.09 -18.69
CA SER A 379 22.80 -22.83 -19.42
C SER A 379 21.71 -21.81 -19.10
N LEU A 380 20.57 -22.26 -18.55
CA LEU A 380 19.42 -21.43 -18.27
C LEU A 380 19.47 -20.87 -16.85
N THR A 381 18.85 -19.70 -16.66
CA THR A 381 18.47 -19.22 -15.32
C THR A 381 17.35 -20.08 -14.74
N GLU A 382 17.20 -20.08 -13.41
CA GLU A 382 16.13 -20.84 -12.75
C GLU A 382 14.73 -20.35 -13.21
N LEU A 383 14.57 -19.04 -13.40
CA LEU A 383 13.32 -18.42 -13.87
C LEU A 383 12.95 -18.86 -15.29
N GLU A 384 13.89 -18.77 -16.25
CA GLU A 384 13.65 -19.21 -17.63
C GLU A 384 13.33 -20.71 -17.73
N ALA A 385 13.92 -21.53 -16.87
CA ALA A 385 13.65 -22.96 -16.84
C ALA A 385 12.25 -23.26 -16.26
N GLU A 386 11.80 -22.52 -15.23
CA GLU A 386 10.44 -22.64 -14.69
C GLU A 386 9.38 -22.17 -15.67
N ASP A 387 9.59 -21.04 -16.38
CA ASP A 387 8.65 -20.55 -17.39
C ASP A 387 8.46 -21.59 -18.51
N ARG A 388 9.56 -22.16 -19.02
CA ARG A 388 9.53 -23.22 -20.04
C ARG A 388 8.90 -24.52 -19.52
N LEU A 389 9.12 -24.88 -18.25
CA LEU A 389 8.44 -26.01 -17.61
C LEU A 389 6.94 -25.77 -17.47
N SER A 390 6.52 -24.58 -17.03
CA SER A 390 5.12 -24.21 -16.87
C SER A 390 4.38 -24.31 -18.19
N TYR A 391 4.91 -23.68 -19.24
CA TYR A 391 4.34 -23.76 -20.59
C TYR A 391 4.36 -25.20 -21.16
N SER A 392 5.32 -26.03 -20.76
CA SER A 392 5.31 -27.47 -21.10
C SER A 392 4.20 -28.26 -20.39
N CYS A 393 3.77 -27.83 -19.19
CA CYS A 393 2.66 -28.47 -18.44
C CYS A 393 1.26 -27.99 -18.87
N GLU A 394 1.17 -26.89 -19.62
CA GLU A 394 -0.10 -26.34 -20.11
C GLU A 394 -0.74 -27.16 -21.25
N LYS A 395 -2.05 -26.99 -21.43
CA LYS A 395 -2.85 -27.67 -22.47
C LYS A 395 -2.96 -26.88 -23.79
N GLY A 396 -2.35 -25.70 -23.89
CA GLY A 396 -2.40 -24.83 -25.07
C GLY A 396 -1.55 -25.35 -26.25
N PRO A 397 -1.89 -25.03 -27.51
CA PRO A 397 -1.07 -25.41 -28.66
C PRO A 397 0.30 -24.70 -28.62
N THR A 398 1.38 -25.44 -28.90
CA THR A 398 2.74 -24.90 -29.05
C THR A 398 3.26 -25.09 -30.47
N ARG A 399 4.18 -24.23 -30.91
CA ARG A 399 4.98 -24.40 -32.13
C ARG A 399 6.38 -24.96 -31.86
N ASP A 400 6.80 -24.98 -30.60
CA ASP A 400 8.11 -25.48 -30.18
C ASP A 400 8.05 -27.00 -29.98
N GLU A 401 8.90 -27.73 -30.72
CA GLU A 401 8.99 -29.19 -30.68
C GLU A 401 9.53 -29.73 -29.35
N VAL A 402 10.43 -29.01 -28.68
CA VAL A 402 10.96 -29.39 -27.35
C VAL A 402 9.84 -29.33 -26.32
N ILE A 403 9.09 -28.24 -26.32
CA ILE A 403 7.95 -28.03 -25.41
C ILE A 403 6.86 -29.05 -25.71
N ALA A 404 6.58 -29.36 -26.97
CA ALA A 404 5.63 -30.42 -27.34
C ALA A 404 6.09 -31.80 -26.81
N ASN A 405 7.38 -32.12 -26.89
CA ASN A 405 7.93 -33.37 -26.38
C ASN A 405 7.88 -33.46 -24.84
N LEU A 406 8.24 -32.38 -24.13
CA LEU A 406 8.10 -32.29 -22.67
C LEU A 406 6.65 -32.38 -22.22
N ARG A 407 5.71 -31.77 -22.95
CA ARG A 407 4.27 -31.88 -22.70
C ARG A 407 3.74 -33.30 -22.88
N ASN A 408 4.16 -34.00 -23.94
CA ASN A 408 3.83 -35.41 -24.14
C ASN A 408 4.39 -36.29 -23.01
N ALA A 409 5.56 -35.95 -22.45
CA ALA A 409 6.14 -36.63 -21.31
C ALA A 409 5.35 -36.33 -20.01
N PHE A 410 5.00 -35.06 -19.77
CA PHE A 410 4.13 -34.63 -18.67
C PHE A 410 2.78 -35.35 -18.68
N MET A 411 2.09 -35.39 -19.82
CA MET A 411 0.78 -36.04 -19.95
C MET A 411 0.84 -37.53 -19.61
N LYS A 412 1.89 -38.26 -20.05
CA LYS A 412 2.08 -39.68 -19.69
C LYS A 412 2.30 -39.89 -18.19
N ILE A 413 3.09 -39.03 -17.54
CA ILE A 413 3.27 -39.08 -16.08
C ILE A 413 1.93 -38.81 -15.38
N ALA A 414 1.17 -37.81 -15.85
CA ALA A 414 -0.12 -37.43 -15.29
C ALA A 414 -1.14 -38.56 -15.42
N ASP A 415 -1.20 -39.25 -16.57
CA ASP A 415 -2.09 -40.39 -16.80
C ASP A 415 -1.76 -41.59 -15.88
N GLU A 416 -0.47 -41.91 -15.67
CA GLU A 416 -0.07 -42.97 -14.72
C GLU A 416 -0.48 -42.62 -13.27
N TYR A 417 -0.21 -41.39 -12.81
CA TYR A 417 -0.63 -40.97 -11.48
C TYR A 417 -2.15 -40.88 -11.35
N LYS A 418 -2.87 -40.50 -12.42
CA LYS A 418 -4.33 -40.37 -12.43
C LYS A 418 -5.04 -41.70 -12.16
N ILE A 419 -4.52 -42.83 -12.65
CA ILE A 419 -5.04 -44.16 -12.32
C ILE A 419 -5.06 -44.36 -10.81
N TYR A 420 -3.96 -44.02 -10.12
CA TYR A 420 -3.87 -44.12 -8.68
C TYR A 420 -4.79 -43.12 -7.96
N THR A 421 -4.79 -41.83 -8.35
CA THR A 421 -5.61 -40.81 -7.67
C THR A 421 -7.10 -41.08 -7.84
N GLU A 422 -7.56 -41.66 -8.96
CA GLU A 422 -8.94 -42.09 -9.15
C GLU A 422 -9.33 -43.28 -8.26
N GLU A 423 -8.42 -44.22 -7.99
CA GLU A 423 -8.64 -45.28 -7.00
C GLU A 423 -8.65 -44.75 -5.57
N GLU A 424 -7.72 -43.85 -5.23
CA GLU A 424 -7.67 -43.21 -3.91
C GLU A 424 -8.93 -42.35 -3.68
N LYS A 425 -9.38 -41.59 -4.68
CA LYS A 425 -10.64 -40.83 -4.64
C LYS A 425 -11.85 -41.72 -4.34
N LYS A 426 -11.94 -42.91 -4.93
CA LYS A 426 -13.02 -43.87 -4.64
C LYS A 426 -12.99 -44.34 -3.17
N LYS A 427 -11.79 -44.61 -2.62
CA LYS A 427 -11.61 -45.00 -1.20
C LYS A 427 -11.99 -43.85 -0.27
N VAL A 428 -11.53 -42.63 -0.54
CA VAL A 428 -11.87 -41.42 0.23
C VAL A 428 -13.39 -41.19 0.23
N ILE A 429 -14.06 -41.27 -0.93
CA ILE A 429 -15.52 -41.14 -1.03
C ILE A 429 -16.27 -42.25 -0.28
N LEU A 430 -15.79 -43.49 -0.30
CA LEU A 430 -16.40 -44.60 0.43
C LEU A 430 -16.33 -44.35 1.95
N ASN A 431 -15.15 -43.97 2.45
CA ASN A 431 -14.94 -43.66 3.87
C ASN A 431 -15.72 -42.41 4.31
N ILE A 432 -16.04 -41.50 3.40
CA ILE A 432 -16.98 -40.39 3.64
C ILE A 432 -18.44 -40.90 3.74
N LYS A 433 -18.83 -41.92 2.97
CA LYS A 433 -20.22 -42.43 2.91
C LYS A 433 -20.63 -43.45 3.98
N GLU A 434 -19.73 -44.28 4.50
CA GLU A 434 -20.10 -45.32 5.48
C GLU A 434 -20.52 -44.78 6.86
N ILE A 435 -20.21 -43.51 7.14
CA ILE A 435 -20.66 -42.81 8.35
C ILE A 435 -21.39 -41.55 7.90
N PHE A 436 -22.62 -41.35 8.38
CA PHE A 436 -23.53 -40.21 8.12
C PHE A 436 -23.07 -38.88 8.77
N LYS A 437 -21.77 -38.62 8.67
CA LYS A 437 -21.06 -37.39 9.02
C LYS A 437 -19.88 -37.32 8.08
N ALA A 438 -19.86 -36.33 7.22
CA ALA A 438 -18.85 -36.18 6.19
C ALA A 438 -17.46 -35.72 6.72
N LEU A 439 -16.65 -35.05 5.88
CA LEU A 439 -15.24 -34.74 6.13
C LEU A 439 -15.07 -33.51 7.04
N SER A 440 -14.69 -33.69 8.30
CA SER A 440 -14.64 -32.61 9.30
C SER A 440 -13.53 -31.57 9.02
N TYR A 441 -13.90 -30.46 8.37
CA TYR A 441 -13.14 -29.22 8.40
C TYR A 441 -13.29 -28.53 9.78
N ILE A 442 -12.22 -27.93 10.30
CA ILE A 442 -12.18 -27.29 11.64
C ILE A 442 -11.61 -25.87 11.50
N VAL A 443 -12.35 -24.85 11.92
CA VAL A 443 -11.95 -23.43 11.81
C VAL A 443 -12.23 -22.61 13.06
N GLU A 444 -11.32 -21.67 13.29
CA GLU A 444 -11.45 -20.51 14.16
C GLU A 444 -11.52 -19.23 13.30
N TYR A 445 -12.47 -18.35 13.58
CA TYR A 445 -12.92 -17.18 12.77
C TYR A 445 -11.95 -16.51 11.78
N SER A 446 -12.16 -16.77 10.47
CA SER A 446 -12.19 -15.73 9.40
C SER A 446 -12.74 -16.29 8.09
N THR A 447 -13.65 -15.51 7.48
CA THR A 447 -14.22 -15.54 6.09
C THR A 447 -14.68 -16.85 5.42
N TYR A 448 -15.65 -16.67 4.53
CA TYR A 448 -16.27 -17.70 3.68
C TYR A 448 -15.34 -18.21 2.55
N GLU A 449 -14.08 -17.80 2.50
CA GLU A 449 -13.16 -18.07 1.38
C GLU A 449 -12.43 -19.41 1.47
N ILE A 450 -12.40 -20.07 2.64
CA ILE A 450 -11.76 -21.40 2.77
C ILE A 450 -12.67 -22.54 2.27
N ILE A 451 -13.40 -22.30 1.18
CA ILE A 451 -14.12 -23.29 0.35
C ILE A 451 -13.13 -23.93 -0.65
N VAL A 452 -11.93 -24.27 -0.17
CA VAL A 452 -10.88 -24.94 -0.96
C VAL A 452 -11.22 -26.43 -1.18
N ILE A 453 -12.18 -26.96 -0.41
CA ILE A 453 -12.58 -28.37 -0.41
C ILE A 453 -14.03 -28.52 -0.90
N PHE A 454 -14.30 -29.61 -1.63
CA PHE A 454 -15.60 -30.03 -2.19
C PHE A 454 -16.06 -29.25 -3.43
N ARG A 455 -15.14 -29.06 -4.39
CA ARG A 455 -15.51 -28.62 -5.75
C ARG A 455 -16.33 -29.70 -6.48
N GLN A 456 -17.11 -29.28 -7.48
CA GLN A 456 -17.75 -30.19 -8.44
C GLN A 456 -18.63 -31.30 -7.83
N GLY A 457 -19.37 -30.99 -6.76
CA GLY A 457 -20.35 -31.90 -6.14
C GLY A 457 -19.73 -33.14 -5.46
N ASP A 458 -18.45 -33.07 -5.07
CA ASP A 458 -17.84 -34.07 -4.20
C ASP A 458 -18.44 -33.99 -2.76
N PRO A 459 -18.57 -35.10 -2.02
CA PRO A 459 -19.16 -35.11 -0.68
C PRO A 459 -18.18 -34.61 0.40
N GLY A 460 -18.69 -33.93 1.44
CA GLY A 460 -17.88 -33.25 2.45
C GLY A 460 -18.67 -32.67 3.63
N SER A 461 -17.99 -32.20 4.68
CA SER A 461 -18.59 -31.33 5.71
C SER A 461 -17.69 -30.16 6.10
N SER A 462 -18.23 -29.27 6.94
CA SER A 462 -17.46 -28.35 7.77
C SER A 462 -18.09 -28.22 9.16
N ARG A 463 -17.27 -27.93 10.18
CA ARG A 463 -17.68 -27.65 11.56
C ARG A 463 -16.76 -26.60 12.18
N PHE A 464 -17.30 -25.53 12.74
CA PHE A 464 -16.49 -24.56 13.49
C PHE A 464 -16.26 -25.04 14.93
N PHE A 465 -15.04 -24.82 15.46
CA PHE A 465 -14.67 -25.10 16.84
C PHE A 465 -14.21 -23.79 17.47
N LEU A 466 -14.92 -23.36 18.52
CA LEU A 466 -14.85 -21.98 18.99
C LEU A 466 -14.67 -21.94 20.50
N SER A 467 -14.08 -20.86 21.04
CA SER A 467 -14.00 -20.63 22.48
C SER A 467 -14.53 -19.26 22.87
N LEU A 468 -15.21 -19.15 24.01
CA LEU A 468 -15.62 -17.85 24.58
C LEU A 468 -14.42 -16.95 24.96
N GLU A 469 -13.21 -17.53 25.04
CA GLU A 469 -11.95 -16.80 25.23
C GLU A 469 -11.35 -16.22 23.93
N ASP A 470 -11.87 -16.61 22.76
CA ASP A 470 -11.34 -16.16 21.46
C ASP A 470 -11.52 -14.63 21.30
N ASN A 471 -10.58 -13.99 20.59
CA ASN A 471 -10.50 -12.52 20.52
C ASN A 471 -11.81 -11.85 20.07
N ILE A 472 -12.53 -12.45 19.12
CA ILE A 472 -13.84 -11.96 18.65
C ILE A 472 -14.85 -11.77 19.79
N PHE A 473 -14.95 -12.72 20.72
CA PHE A 473 -15.90 -12.65 21.82
C PHE A 473 -15.43 -11.74 22.95
N ARG A 474 -14.11 -11.69 23.20
CA ARG A 474 -13.52 -10.75 24.16
C ARG A 474 -13.69 -9.29 23.74
N ILE A 475 -13.68 -9.01 22.44
CA ILE A 475 -13.75 -7.68 21.84
C ILE A 475 -15.20 -7.25 21.56
N PHE A 476 -16.02 -8.12 20.96
CA PHE A 476 -17.36 -7.77 20.45
C PHE A 476 -18.54 -8.48 21.15
N GLY A 477 -18.26 -9.47 22.02
CA GLY A 477 -19.28 -10.33 22.63
C GLY A 477 -20.16 -9.68 23.71
N GLY A 478 -19.67 -8.61 24.35
CA GLY A 478 -20.39 -7.84 25.37
C GLY A 478 -20.85 -8.66 26.59
N ASP A 479 -21.75 -8.06 27.38
CA ASP A 479 -22.15 -8.59 28.70
C ASP A 479 -22.84 -9.96 28.63
N ARG A 480 -23.54 -10.27 27.53
CA ARG A 480 -24.22 -11.57 27.33
C ARG A 480 -23.23 -12.73 27.34
N ILE A 481 -22.10 -12.59 26.63
CA ILE A 481 -21.11 -13.66 26.54
C ILE A 481 -20.30 -13.75 27.84
N GLN A 482 -19.99 -12.61 28.48
CA GLN A 482 -19.39 -12.63 29.83
C GLN A 482 -20.29 -13.32 30.87
N GLY A 483 -21.61 -13.10 30.82
CA GLY A 483 -22.58 -13.80 31.66
C GLY A 483 -22.62 -15.31 31.40
N LEU A 484 -22.52 -15.73 30.14
CA LEU A 484 -22.40 -17.15 29.77
C LEU A 484 -21.09 -17.77 30.31
N MET A 485 -19.95 -17.08 30.18
CA MET A 485 -18.68 -17.52 30.77
C MET A 485 -18.75 -17.70 32.30
N GLN A 486 -19.50 -16.84 33.00
CA GLN A 486 -19.68 -16.95 34.46
C GLN A 486 -20.64 -18.10 34.85
N ALA A 487 -21.69 -18.35 34.06
CA ALA A 487 -22.69 -19.37 34.33
C ALA A 487 -22.16 -20.81 34.11
N PHE A 488 -21.41 -21.06 33.03
CA PHE A 488 -20.94 -22.40 32.68
C PHE A 488 -19.63 -22.76 33.39
N ARG A 489 -19.71 -23.53 34.47
CA ARG A 489 -18.53 -23.90 35.31
C ARG A 489 -17.66 -25.05 34.78
N VAL A 490 -17.97 -25.62 33.61
CA VAL A 490 -17.23 -26.76 33.02
C VAL A 490 -16.51 -26.30 31.76
N GLU A 491 -15.21 -26.58 31.67
CA GLU A 491 -14.35 -26.11 30.57
C GLU A 491 -14.42 -26.99 29.32
N ASP A 492 -14.58 -28.30 29.51
CA ASP A 492 -14.36 -29.33 28.48
C ASP A 492 -15.64 -29.90 27.85
N LEU A 493 -16.83 -29.39 28.21
CA LEU A 493 -18.09 -29.81 27.60
C LEU A 493 -18.47 -28.91 26.42
N PRO A 494 -18.82 -29.48 25.25
CA PRO A 494 -19.31 -28.70 24.11
C PRO A 494 -20.67 -28.07 24.42
N ILE A 495 -20.84 -26.79 24.11
CA ILE A 495 -22.06 -26.03 24.32
C ILE A 495 -22.80 -25.89 22.98
N GLU A 496 -23.67 -26.84 22.69
CA GLU A 496 -24.61 -26.75 21.57
C GLU A 496 -25.86 -25.97 21.99
N SER A 497 -25.98 -24.71 21.58
CA SER A 497 -27.14 -23.87 21.90
C SER A 497 -27.47 -22.87 20.80
N LYS A 498 -28.73 -22.88 20.34
CA LYS A 498 -29.26 -21.91 19.36
C LYS A 498 -29.23 -20.45 19.86
N MET A 499 -29.13 -20.23 21.17
CA MET A 499 -28.93 -18.89 21.74
C MET A 499 -27.48 -18.44 21.55
N LEU A 500 -26.52 -19.37 21.63
CA LEU A 500 -25.10 -19.09 21.49
C LEU A 500 -24.75 -18.82 20.02
N THR A 501 -25.26 -19.61 19.07
CA THR A 501 -25.14 -19.34 17.62
C THR A 501 -25.63 -17.94 17.27
N ARG A 502 -26.77 -17.49 17.81
CA ARG A 502 -27.26 -16.12 17.56
C ARG A 502 -26.38 -15.02 18.17
N ALA A 503 -25.87 -15.22 19.39
CA ALA A 503 -24.96 -14.26 20.02
C ALA A 503 -23.61 -14.15 19.27
N LEU A 504 -23.25 -15.24 18.59
CA LEU A 504 -22.09 -15.40 17.73
C LEU A 504 -22.31 -14.72 16.37
N ASP A 505 -23.47 -14.92 15.72
CA ASP A 505 -23.89 -14.15 14.54
C ASP A 505 -23.92 -12.64 14.83
N GLU A 506 -24.43 -12.24 16.01
CA GLU A 506 -24.44 -10.86 16.50
C GLU A 506 -23.02 -10.31 16.71
N ALA A 507 -22.07 -11.12 17.17
CA ALA A 507 -20.68 -10.70 17.36
C ALA A 507 -19.93 -10.56 16.03
N GLN A 508 -20.10 -11.51 15.10
CA GLN A 508 -19.51 -11.47 13.77
C GLN A 508 -19.96 -10.23 12.98
N ARG A 509 -21.28 -9.96 12.93
CA ARG A 509 -21.82 -8.76 12.24
C ARG A 509 -21.27 -7.46 12.79
N LYS A 510 -20.97 -7.37 14.09
CA LYS A 510 -20.30 -6.19 14.67
C LYS A 510 -18.86 -6.04 14.19
N VAL A 511 -18.14 -7.15 13.97
CA VAL A 511 -16.76 -7.14 13.46
C VAL A 511 -16.76 -6.67 12.00
N GLU A 512 -17.64 -7.24 11.18
CA GLU A 512 -17.83 -6.88 9.77
C GLU A 512 -18.17 -5.40 9.62
N ASN A 513 -19.16 -4.91 10.39
CA ASN A 513 -19.55 -3.49 10.40
C ASN A 513 -18.41 -2.58 10.89
N TYR A 514 -17.68 -2.97 11.94
CA TYR A 514 -16.55 -2.19 12.46
C TYR A 514 -15.43 -2.01 11.40
N PHE A 515 -15.11 -3.05 10.64
CA PHE A 515 -14.14 -2.92 9.55
C PHE A 515 -14.70 -2.19 8.33
N PHE A 516 -15.99 -2.36 8.01
CA PHE A 516 -16.68 -1.59 6.98
C PHE A 516 -16.62 -0.08 7.27
N ASP A 517 -16.93 0.35 8.50
CA ASP A 517 -16.90 1.76 8.90
C ASP A 517 -15.49 2.35 8.78
N ILE A 518 -14.45 1.60 9.15
CA ILE A 518 -13.04 2.00 8.98
C ILE A 518 -12.71 2.18 7.49
N ARG A 519 -13.11 1.25 6.61
CA ARG A 519 -12.86 1.35 5.17
C ARG A 519 -13.63 2.50 4.53
N LYS A 520 -14.91 2.65 4.85
CA LYS A 520 -15.75 3.75 4.39
C LYS A 520 -15.13 5.09 4.77
N GLN A 521 -14.71 5.26 6.03
CA GLN A 521 -14.04 6.47 6.48
C GLN A 521 -12.71 6.66 5.70
N LEU A 522 -11.85 5.65 5.61
CA LEU A 522 -10.59 5.75 4.85
C LEU A 522 -10.82 6.18 3.39
N PHE A 523 -11.84 5.62 2.74
CA PHE A 523 -12.24 5.95 1.38
C PHE A 523 -12.75 7.39 1.25
N GLU A 524 -13.61 7.86 2.17
CA GLU A 524 -14.13 9.23 2.18
C GLU A 524 -13.02 10.29 2.36
N TYR A 525 -11.97 9.98 3.14
CA TYR A 525 -10.80 10.86 3.26
C TYR A 525 -9.88 10.77 2.02
N ASP A 526 -9.64 9.57 1.45
CA ASP A 526 -8.83 9.46 0.21
C ASP A 526 -9.54 10.03 -1.02
N GLU A 527 -10.87 10.05 -1.10
CA GLU A 527 -11.62 10.68 -2.22
C GLU A 527 -11.22 12.15 -2.40
N VAL A 528 -11.12 12.90 -1.30
CA VAL A 528 -10.67 14.30 -1.29
C VAL A 528 -9.25 14.40 -1.83
N LEU A 529 -8.34 13.60 -1.29
CA LEU A 529 -6.95 13.57 -1.73
C LEU A 529 -6.83 13.10 -3.19
N ASN A 530 -7.66 12.17 -3.64
CA ASN A 530 -7.62 11.63 -4.99
C ASN A 530 -8.05 12.68 -6.02
N SER A 531 -9.08 13.48 -5.73
CA SER A 531 -9.47 14.60 -6.61
C SER A 531 -8.32 15.61 -6.82
N GLN A 532 -7.56 15.90 -5.76
CA GLN A 532 -6.37 16.77 -5.80
C GLN A 532 -5.19 16.09 -6.53
N ARG A 533 -4.98 14.81 -6.24
CA ARG A 533 -3.95 13.94 -6.85
C ARG A 533 -4.14 13.84 -8.35
N ASP A 534 -5.36 13.62 -8.83
CA ASP A 534 -5.69 13.55 -10.25
C ASP A 534 -5.39 14.87 -10.97
N ARG A 535 -5.69 16.00 -10.33
CA ARG A 535 -5.35 17.33 -10.86
C ARG A 535 -3.84 17.53 -10.96
N VAL A 536 -3.08 17.20 -9.91
CA VAL A 536 -1.61 17.31 -9.88
C VAL A 536 -0.94 16.35 -10.86
N TYR A 537 -1.41 15.11 -10.95
CA TYR A 537 -0.87 14.09 -11.86
C TYR A 537 -1.23 14.40 -13.32
N ALA A 538 -2.37 15.04 -13.60
CA ALA A 538 -2.68 15.54 -14.94
C ALA A 538 -1.72 16.66 -15.37
N GLU A 539 -1.45 17.65 -14.51
CA GLU A 539 -0.49 18.72 -14.78
C GLU A 539 0.95 18.18 -14.88
N ARG A 540 1.35 17.25 -14.01
CA ARG A 540 2.67 16.57 -14.09
C ARG A 540 2.84 15.82 -15.41
N ARG A 541 1.84 15.02 -15.82
CA ARG A 541 1.88 14.27 -17.09
C ARG A 541 1.89 15.21 -18.30
N ARG A 542 1.18 16.35 -18.23
CA ARG A 542 1.29 17.40 -19.26
C ARG A 542 2.71 17.96 -19.32
N ALA A 543 3.31 18.33 -18.20
CA ALA A 543 4.69 18.83 -18.14
C ALA A 543 5.71 17.82 -18.70
N LEU A 544 5.54 16.53 -18.36
CA LEU A 544 6.43 15.46 -18.79
C LEU A 544 6.33 15.17 -20.31
N ALA A 545 5.10 15.04 -20.83
CA ALA A 545 4.87 14.58 -22.20
C ALA A 545 4.79 15.70 -23.27
N SER A 546 4.68 16.98 -22.88
CA SER A 546 4.51 18.06 -23.86
C SER A 546 5.80 18.42 -24.60
N ASP A 547 5.62 18.73 -25.89
CA ASP A 547 6.69 19.23 -26.77
C ASP A 547 7.04 20.71 -26.56
N SER A 548 6.15 21.50 -25.97
CA SER A 548 6.44 22.86 -25.53
C SER A 548 5.64 23.16 -24.26
N LEU A 549 6.25 23.91 -23.36
CA LEU A 549 5.62 24.43 -22.13
C LEU A 549 5.53 25.97 -22.17
N GLU A 550 5.96 26.60 -23.27
CA GLU A 550 6.03 28.05 -23.45
C GLU A 550 4.70 28.73 -23.10
N SER A 551 3.58 28.24 -23.63
CA SER A 551 2.26 28.84 -23.37
C SER A 551 1.85 28.77 -21.89
N LEU A 552 2.23 27.68 -21.20
CA LEU A 552 1.95 27.51 -19.77
C LEU A 552 2.84 28.41 -18.92
N ILE A 553 4.12 28.58 -19.30
CA ILE A 553 5.04 29.51 -18.63
C ILE A 553 4.62 30.97 -18.87
N VAL A 554 4.13 31.33 -20.05
CA VAL A 554 3.57 32.66 -20.33
C VAL A 554 2.33 32.92 -19.46
N GLU A 555 1.36 32.00 -19.42
CA GLU A 555 0.18 32.10 -18.54
C GLU A 555 0.59 32.24 -17.07
N TYR A 556 1.57 31.43 -16.63
CA TYR A 556 2.09 31.50 -15.27
C TYR A 556 2.78 32.84 -14.98
N ALA A 557 3.51 33.41 -15.95
CA ALA A 557 4.15 34.72 -15.81
C ALA A 557 3.12 35.85 -15.72
N GLU A 558 2.11 35.86 -16.59
CA GLU A 558 1.02 36.84 -16.61
C GLU A 558 0.23 36.82 -15.29
N LEU A 559 -0.21 35.63 -14.84
CA LEU A 559 -0.91 35.47 -13.56
C LEU A 559 -0.03 35.78 -12.34
N THR A 560 1.28 35.58 -12.43
CA THR A 560 2.21 35.98 -11.35
C THR A 560 2.35 37.50 -11.26
N MET A 561 2.26 38.22 -12.38
CA MET A 561 2.23 39.68 -12.37
C MET A 561 0.92 40.23 -11.81
N ASP A 562 -0.21 39.57 -12.09
CA ASP A 562 -1.49 39.84 -11.42
C ASP A 562 -1.36 39.65 -9.90
N ASP A 563 -0.82 38.50 -9.43
CA ASP A 563 -0.61 38.22 -8.00
C ASP A 563 0.23 39.31 -7.30
N ILE A 564 1.29 39.80 -7.95
CA ILE A 564 2.20 40.83 -7.40
C ILE A 564 1.53 42.21 -7.41
N LEU A 565 0.74 42.54 -8.44
CA LEU A 565 -0.01 43.78 -8.51
C LEU A 565 -1.04 43.84 -7.38
N GLU A 566 -1.93 42.85 -7.29
CA GLU A 566 -3.04 42.82 -6.31
C GLU A 566 -2.54 42.84 -4.86
N ALA A 567 -1.42 42.15 -4.57
CA ALA A 567 -0.81 42.15 -3.24
C ALA A 567 -0.21 43.50 -2.81
N ASN A 568 0.01 44.45 -3.73
CA ASN A 568 0.58 45.77 -3.44
C ASN A 568 -0.43 46.91 -3.68
N ILE A 569 -1.31 46.78 -4.67
CA ILE A 569 -2.36 47.72 -5.07
C ILE A 569 -3.62 46.89 -5.33
N GLY A 570 -4.63 47.00 -4.46
CA GLY A 570 -5.91 46.31 -4.69
C GLY A 570 -6.72 46.98 -5.80
N PRO A 571 -7.62 46.25 -6.49
CA PRO A 571 -8.37 46.77 -7.65
C PRO A 571 -9.24 48.01 -7.33
N ASP A 572 -9.77 48.11 -6.11
CA ASP A 572 -10.58 49.24 -5.65
C ASP A 572 -9.76 50.46 -5.17
N THR A 573 -8.41 50.39 -5.25
CA THR A 573 -7.54 51.46 -4.72
C THR A 573 -7.53 52.66 -5.67
N PRO A 574 -7.91 53.88 -5.22
CA PRO A 574 -7.81 55.10 -6.04
C PRO A 574 -6.38 55.36 -6.51
N LYS A 575 -6.23 55.88 -7.74
CA LYS A 575 -4.93 56.08 -8.40
C LYS A 575 -3.98 56.97 -7.61
N GLU A 576 -4.52 57.91 -6.84
CA GLU A 576 -3.77 58.82 -5.97
C GLU A 576 -3.05 58.11 -4.82
N ASN A 577 -3.48 56.90 -4.46
CA ASN A 577 -2.95 56.09 -3.35
C ASN A 577 -2.06 54.92 -3.84
N TRP A 578 -1.68 54.88 -5.12
CA TRP A 578 -0.86 53.80 -5.68
C TRP A 578 0.62 53.93 -5.28
N ASP A 579 1.11 53.00 -4.47
CA ASP A 579 2.53 52.91 -4.09
C ASP A 579 3.36 52.23 -5.21
N LEU A 580 3.52 52.95 -6.32
CA LEU A 580 4.31 52.50 -7.46
C LEU A 580 5.79 52.20 -7.12
N PRO A 581 6.50 52.98 -6.27
CA PRO A 581 7.87 52.66 -5.87
C PRO A 581 7.98 51.29 -5.18
N LYS A 582 7.06 50.95 -4.27
CA LYS A 582 7.03 49.64 -3.59
C LYS A 582 6.71 48.50 -4.56
N LEU A 583 5.75 48.71 -5.47
CA LEU A 583 5.41 47.74 -6.51
C LEU A 583 6.62 47.44 -7.42
N ILE A 584 7.31 48.47 -7.91
CA ILE A 584 8.53 48.33 -8.73
C ILE A 584 9.62 47.57 -7.98
N ALA A 585 9.86 47.92 -6.71
CA ALA A 585 10.87 47.23 -5.90
C ALA A 585 10.57 45.73 -5.75
N LYS A 586 9.30 45.34 -5.58
CA LYS A 586 8.89 43.92 -5.53
C LYS A 586 8.98 43.22 -6.89
N LEU A 587 8.60 43.88 -7.98
CA LEU A 587 8.75 43.35 -9.34
C LEU A 587 10.23 43.10 -9.70
N GLN A 588 11.12 44.04 -9.39
CA GLN A 588 12.57 43.92 -9.64
C GLN A 588 13.25 42.87 -8.75
N GLN A 589 12.83 42.76 -7.48
CA GLN A 589 13.29 41.72 -6.57
C GLN A 589 12.91 40.31 -7.08
N TYR A 590 11.76 40.20 -7.73
CA TYR A 590 11.24 38.96 -8.28
C TYR A 590 11.84 38.61 -9.66
N CYS A 591 11.95 39.60 -10.55
CA CYS A 591 12.57 39.48 -11.87
C CYS A 591 13.55 40.62 -12.14
N TYR A 592 14.85 40.29 -12.16
CA TYR A 592 15.92 41.29 -12.39
C TYR A 592 15.94 41.87 -13.82
N LEU A 593 15.15 41.31 -14.76
CA LEU A 593 15.02 41.80 -16.14
C LEU A 593 14.02 42.97 -16.28
N LEU A 594 13.41 43.41 -15.17
CA LEU A 594 12.48 44.54 -15.11
C LEU A 594 13.13 45.79 -14.47
N ASP A 595 14.46 45.93 -14.63
CA ASP A 595 15.25 47.04 -14.10
C ASP A 595 14.95 48.39 -14.79
N ASP A 596 14.32 48.36 -15.96
CA ASP A 596 13.86 49.53 -16.72
C ASP A 596 12.53 50.14 -16.24
N LEU A 597 11.83 49.51 -15.30
CA LEU A 597 10.60 50.04 -14.73
C LEU A 597 10.85 51.26 -13.82
N THR A 598 10.27 52.40 -14.19
CA THR A 598 10.27 53.63 -13.38
C THR A 598 8.84 54.06 -13.04
N PRO A 599 8.60 54.82 -11.94
CA PRO A 599 7.26 55.31 -11.59
C PRO A 599 6.64 56.14 -12.72
N GLU A 600 7.43 57.02 -13.33
CA GLU A 600 7.05 57.87 -14.48
C GLU A 600 6.59 57.02 -15.68
N LEU A 601 7.27 55.90 -15.96
CA LEU A 601 6.90 54.98 -17.03
C LEU A 601 5.55 54.30 -16.72
N LEU A 602 5.36 53.79 -15.50
CA LEU A 602 4.09 53.17 -15.09
C LEU A 602 2.94 54.17 -15.12
N GLU A 603 3.12 55.39 -14.61
CA GLU A 603 2.10 56.45 -14.66
C GLU A 603 1.72 56.83 -16.11
N SER A 604 2.68 56.85 -17.03
CA SER A 604 2.46 57.17 -18.45
C SER A 604 1.71 56.06 -19.22
N LYS A 605 1.70 54.83 -18.70
CA LYS A 605 1.11 53.65 -19.34
C LYS A 605 -0.21 53.20 -18.72
N SER A 606 -0.47 53.56 -17.46
CA SER A 606 -1.68 53.16 -16.73
C SER A 606 -2.71 54.29 -16.67
N SER A 607 -3.79 54.20 -17.44
CA SER A 607 -4.94 55.12 -17.26
C SER A 607 -5.90 54.61 -16.19
N SER A 608 -6.05 53.29 -16.09
CA SER A 608 -6.83 52.53 -15.12
C SER A 608 -6.01 51.38 -14.51
N TYR A 609 -6.58 50.69 -13.52
CA TYR A 609 -5.98 49.48 -12.91
C TYR A 609 -5.77 48.38 -13.96
N GLU A 610 -6.73 48.18 -14.87
CA GLU A 610 -6.63 47.15 -15.91
C GLU A 610 -5.53 47.47 -16.93
N ASP A 611 -5.33 48.76 -17.28
CA ASP A 611 -4.21 49.16 -18.15
C ASP A 611 -2.85 48.87 -17.49
N LEU A 612 -2.73 49.09 -16.17
CA LEU A 612 -1.52 48.76 -15.42
C LEU A 612 -1.29 47.24 -15.42
N ARG A 613 -2.34 46.46 -15.18
CA ARG A 613 -2.33 45.00 -15.19
C ARG A 613 -1.89 44.43 -16.53
N ASP A 614 -2.53 44.83 -17.63
CA ASP A 614 -2.20 44.35 -18.98
C ASP A 614 -0.80 44.79 -19.43
N TYR A 615 -0.34 45.97 -18.99
CA TYR A 615 1.06 46.37 -19.18
C TYR A 615 2.03 45.45 -18.42
N LEU A 616 1.78 45.17 -17.13
CA LEU A 616 2.65 44.30 -16.33
C LEU A 616 2.66 42.86 -16.83
N ARG A 617 1.53 42.32 -17.27
CA ARG A 617 1.41 41.03 -17.96
C ARG A 617 2.31 40.97 -19.21
N THR A 618 2.20 41.99 -20.07
CA THR A 618 3.04 42.12 -21.27
C THR A 618 4.53 42.14 -20.90
N ARG A 619 4.91 42.91 -19.88
CA ARG A 619 6.30 42.99 -19.38
C ARG A 619 6.81 41.66 -18.80
N GLY A 620 5.97 40.91 -18.08
CA GLY A 620 6.32 39.57 -17.60
C GLY A 620 6.57 38.59 -18.76
N ARG A 621 5.71 38.61 -19.77
CA ARG A 621 5.87 37.81 -20.99
C ARG A 621 7.14 38.19 -21.77
N GLU A 622 7.44 39.48 -21.91
CA GLU A 622 8.68 39.97 -22.53
C GLU A 622 9.93 39.52 -21.76
N ALA A 623 9.92 39.63 -20.42
CA ALA A 623 11.02 39.17 -19.58
C ALA A 623 11.27 37.65 -19.71
N TYR A 624 10.22 36.85 -19.85
CA TYR A 624 10.34 35.42 -20.13
C TYR A 624 10.99 35.15 -21.50
N PHE A 625 10.57 35.80 -22.59
CA PHE A 625 11.20 35.61 -23.90
C PHE A 625 12.67 36.07 -23.92
N GLN A 626 13.00 37.20 -23.29
CA GLN A 626 14.38 37.63 -23.10
C GLN A 626 15.20 36.58 -22.34
N LYS A 627 14.61 35.94 -21.32
CA LYS A 627 15.25 34.87 -20.57
C LYS A 627 15.51 33.64 -21.45
N THR A 628 14.53 33.21 -22.24
CA THR A 628 14.65 32.12 -23.21
C THR A 628 15.80 32.38 -24.18
N GLU A 629 15.89 33.59 -24.77
CA GLU A 629 17.02 33.97 -25.62
C GLU A 629 18.38 33.87 -24.92
N ILE A 630 18.48 34.29 -23.64
CA ILE A 630 19.73 34.24 -22.88
C ILE A 630 20.18 32.80 -22.61
N VAL A 631 19.24 31.87 -22.40
CA VAL A 631 19.52 30.45 -22.15
C VAL A 631 19.85 29.71 -23.45
N GLU A 632 19.05 29.91 -24.50
CA GLU A 632 19.25 29.28 -25.82
C GLU A 632 20.57 29.71 -26.50
N LYS A 633 21.05 30.94 -26.23
CA LYS A 633 22.39 31.40 -26.65
C LYS A 633 23.54 30.59 -26.03
N GLN A 634 23.31 29.86 -24.94
CA GLN A 634 24.33 29.01 -24.29
C GLN A 634 24.28 27.57 -24.81
N ALA A 635 23.09 27.00 -24.96
CA ALA A 635 22.88 25.71 -25.61
C ALA A 635 21.46 25.62 -26.20
N PRO A 636 21.30 25.18 -27.46
CA PRO A 636 19.98 25.09 -28.10
C PRO A 636 19.14 23.95 -27.48
N GLY A 637 17.87 24.24 -27.19
CA GLY A 637 16.91 23.33 -26.56
C GLY A 637 16.99 23.25 -25.04
N LEU A 638 17.99 23.90 -24.41
CA LEU A 638 18.20 23.85 -22.97
C LEU A 638 17.05 24.50 -22.18
N MET A 639 16.39 25.52 -22.74
CA MET A 639 15.26 26.17 -22.05
C MET A 639 14.09 25.19 -21.88
N LYS A 640 13.76 24.42 -22.93
CA LYS A 640 12.69 23.40 -22.90
C LYS A 640 12.95 22.30 -21.87
N GLU A 641 14.22 21.91 -21.67
CA GLU A 641 14.60 20.96 -20.61
C GLU A 641 14.52 21.59 -19.21
N ALA A 642 15.02 22.82 -19.06
CA ALA A 642 14.98 23.57 -17.81
C ALA A 642 13.54 23.84 -17.33
N GLU A 643 12.64 24.26 -18.22
CA GLU A 643 11.21 24.48 -17.92
C GLU A 643 10.54 23.21 -17.37
N ARG A 644 10.74 22.08 -18.06
CA ARG A 644 10.21 20.78 -17.61
C ARG A 644 10.77 20.43 -16.24
N PHE A 645 12.08 20.52 -16.04
CA PHE A 645 12.72 20.22 -14.77
C PHE A 645 12.21 21.12 -13.62
N LEU A 646 12.11 22.43 -13.86
CA LEU A 646 11.67 23.42 -12.87
C LEU A 646 10.19 23.26 -12.49
N ILE A 647 9.32 22.93 -13.46
CA ILE A 647 7.91 22.61 -13.19
C ILE A 647 7.82 21.32 -12.36
N LEU A 648 8.38 20.22 -12.83
CA LEU A 648 8.29 18.92 -12.15
C LEU A 648 8.87 18.97 -10.73
N SER A 649 10.03 19.62 -10.55
CA SER A 649 10.70 19.75 -9.25
C SER A 649 9.89 20.59 -8.25
N ASN A 650 9.29 21.71 -8.68
CA ASN A 650 8.45 22.52 -7.79
C ASN A 650 7.12 21.85 -7.46
N ILE A 651 6.48 21.18 -8.43
CA ILE A 651 5.29 20.35 -8.19
C ILE A 651 5.63 19.28 -7.15
N ASP A 652 6.69 18.50 -7.34
CA ASP A 652 7.05 17.40 -6.42
C ASP A 652 7.35 17.88 -5.00
N ARG A 653 8.07 19.00 -4.87
CA ARG A 653 8.42 19.54 -3.55
C ARG A 653 7.17 20.03 -2.82
N LEU A 654 6.36 20.87 -3.46
CA LEU A 654 5.17 21.45 -2.83
C LEU A 654 4.06 20.41 -2.62
N TRP A 655 3.92 19.43 -3.51
CA TRP A 655 3.01 18.30 -3.31
C TRP A 655 3.43 17.44 -2.11
N LYS A 656 4.73 17.20 -1.88
CA LYS A 656 5.22 16.51 -0.68
C LYS A 656 4.96 17.32 0.60
N GLU A 657 5.14 18.64 0.56
CA GLU A 657 4.81 19.54 1.68
C GLU A 657 3.28 19.53 1.97
N HIS A 658 2.44 19.57 0.92
CA HIS A 658 0.98 19.48 1.01
C HIS A 658 0.49 18.15 1.56
N LEU A 659 1.03 17.01 1.09
CA LEU A 659 0.70 15.68 1.63
C LEU A 659 1.02 15.57 3.14
N GLN A 660 2.08 16.24 3.61
CA GLN A 660 2.39 16.32 5.03
C GLN A 660 1.38 17.20 5.77
N ALA A 661 1.08 18.40 5.27
CA ALA A 661 0.08 19.30 5.84
C ALA A 661 -1.30 18.64 5.95
N LEU A 662 -1.77 18.00 4.88
CA LEU A 662 -3.07 17.31 4.83
C LEU A 662 -3.15 16.15 5.84
N LYS A 663 -2.04 15.45 6.10
CA LYS A 663 -1.96 14.43 7.16
C LYS A 663 -2.12 15.03 8.57
N PHE A 664 -1.59 16.24 8.80
CA PHE A 664 -1.82 16.95 10.06
C PHE A 664 -3.26 17.45 10.19
N VAL A 665 -3.86 17.97 9.10
CA VAL A 665 -5.28 18.35 9.05
C VAL A 665 -6.16 17.14 9.41
N GLN A 666 -5.92 15.97 8.81
CA GLN A 666 -6.66 14.75 9.13
C GLN A 666 -6.62 14.39 10.63
N GLN A 667 -5.45 14.56 11.27
CA GLN A 667 -5.28 14.32 12.71
C GLN A 667 -5.93 15.39 13.59
N ALA A 668 -5.84 16.66 13.20
CA ALA A 668 -6.39 17.78 13.94
C ALA A 668 -7.92 17.82 13.89
N VAL A 669 -8.49 17.54 12.72
CA VAL A 669 -9.95 17.60 12.49
C VAL A 669 -10.69 16.48 13.24
N GLY A 670 -10.05 15.32 13.46
CA GLY A 670 -10.56 14.31 14.41
C GLY A 670 -10.73 14.82 15.85
N LEU A 671 -9.95 15.82 16.27
CA LEU A 671 -10.09 16.49 17.58
C LEU A 671 -11.12 17.65 17.54
N ARG A 672 -11.61 18.05 16.37
CA ARG A 672 -12.65 19.10 16.24
C ARG A 672 -14.07 18.53 16.24
N GLY A 673 -14.25 17.23 16.08
CA GLY A 673 -15.56 16.56 16.22
C GLY A 673 -16.25 16.79 17.57
N TYR A 674 -15.49 17.11 18.63
CA TYR A 674 -16.01 17.53 19.93
C TYR A 674 -16.83 18.85 19.87
N ALA A 675 -16.65 19.67 18.82
CA ALA A 675 -17.39 20.91 18.60
C ALA A 675 -18.69 20.74 17.77
N GLN A 676 -19.21 19.51 17.63
CA GLN A 676 -20.42 19.18 16.87
C GLN A 676 -20.40 19.53 15.37
N ARG A 677 -19.21 19.74 14.80
CA ARG A 677 -19.01 19.86 13.35
C ARG A 677 -18.57 18.53 12.75
N ASP A 678 -18.99 18.25 11.52
CA ASP A 678 -18.59 17.07 10.78
C ASP A 678 -17.09 17.13 10.42
N PRO A 679 -16.26 16.19 10.91
CA PRO A 679 -14.83 16.14 10.58
C PRO A 679 -14.55 16.02 9.08
N LEU A 680 -15.39 15.36 8.29
CA LEU A 680 -15.16 15.20 6.85
C LEU A 680 -15.33 16.53 6.10
N ILE A 681 -16.27 17.38 6.54
CA ILE A 681 -16.53 18.68 5.91
C ILE A 681 -15.39 19.66 6.22
N GLU A 682 -14.95 19.75 7.48
CA GLU A 682 -13.81 20.57 7.88
C GLU A 682 -12.52 20.15 7.13
N TYR A 683 -12.27 18.84 7.02
CA TYR A 683 -11.15 18.30 6.23
C TYR A 683 -11.23 18.65 4.74
N LYS A 684 -12.43 18.59 4.14
CA LYS A 684 -12.68 19.00 2.74
C LYS A 684 -12.38 20.49 2.52
N LEU A 685 -12.81 21.36 3.44
CA LEU A 685 -12.61 22.81 3.34
C LEU A 685 -11.14 23.21 3.55
N GLU A 686 -10.51 22.78 4.65
CA GLU A 686 -9.10 23.10 4.92
C GLU A 686 -8.17 22.47 3.87
N GLY A 687 -8.44 21.22 3.48
CA GLY A 687 -7.68 20.52 2.45
C GLY A 687 -7.79 21.18 1.07
N TYR A 688 -8.93 21.78 0.73
CA TYR A 688 -9.12 22.52 -0.53
C TYR A 688 -8.40 23.88 -0.52
N ASN A 689 -8.46 24.63 0.59
CA ASN A 689 -7.76 25.91 0.71
C ASN A 689 -6.23 25.71 0.61
N LEU A 690 -5.67 24.74 1.34
CA LEU A 690 -4.25 24.39 1.22
C LEU A 690 -3.87 23.97 -0.21
N PHE A 691 -4.76 23.29 -0.93
CA PHE A 691 -4.54 22.88 -2.31
C PHE A 691 -4.50 24.07 -3.28
N LEU A 692 -5.39 25.06 -3.13
CA LEU A 692 -5.36 26.29 -3.92
C LEU A 692 -4.08 27.10 -3.65
N ASP A 693 -3.73 27.27 -2.37
CA ASP A 693 -2.49 27.95 -1.96
C ASP A 693 -1.25 27.27 -2.56
N MET A 694 -1.18 25.93 -2.49
CA MET A 694 -0.12 25.13 -3.09
C MET A 694 -0.05 25.35 -4.61
N MET A 695 -1.17 25.31 -5.33
CA MET A 695 -1.20 25.52 -6.79
C MET A 695 -0.73 26.93 -7.18
N ALA A 696 -1.17 27.97 -6.46
CA ALA A 696 -0.67 29.33 -6.64
C ALA A 696 0.82 29.45 -6.29
N GLN A 697 1.30 28.71 -5.28
CA GLN A 697 2.72 28.68 -4.92
C GLN A 697 3.59 27.92 -5.93
N ILE A 698 3.07 26.86 -6.58
CA ILE A 698 3.74 26.17 -7.68
C ILE A 698 3.99 27.16 -8.83
N ARG A 699 2.95 27.85 -9.30
CA ARG A 699 3.05 28.88 -10.35
C ARG A 699 4.16 29.89 -10.03
N ARG A 700 4.07 30.54 -8.87
CA ARG A 700 5.03 31.57 -8.42
C ARG A 700 6.45 31.01 -8.25
N ASN A 701 6.63 29.81 -7.70
CA ASN A 701 7.98 29.26 -7.54
C ASN A 701 8.61 28.85 -8.88
N VAL A 702 7.81 28.38 -9.85
CA VAL A 702 8.27 28.07 -11.20
C VAL A 702 8.77 29.33 -11.91
N ILE A 703 7.98 30.39 -11.97
CA ILE A 703 8.36 31.62 -12.67
C ILE A 703 9.56 32.30 -12.03
N TYR A 704 9.61 32.37 -10.69
CA TYR A 704 10.79 32.85 -9.99
C TYR A 704 12.04 32.04 -10.34
N SER A 705 11.93 30.71 -10.32
CA SER A 705 13.05 29.82 -10.68
C SER A 705 13.47 30.00 -12.14
N VAL A 706 12.54 30.19 -13.07
CA VAL A 706 12.80 30.45 -14.49
C VAL A 706 13.57 31.76 -14.67
N TYR A 707 13.15 32.86 -14.04
CA TYR A 707 13.88 34.12 -14.10
C TYR A 707 15.27 34.01 -13.48
N GLN A 708 15.42 33.35 -12.32
CA GLN A 708 16.71 33.20 -11.63
C GLN A 708 17.62 32.13 -12.24
N PHE A 709 17.12 31.24 -13.10
CA PHE A 709 17.87 30.12 -13.67
C PHE A 709 19.16 30.57 -14.39
N LYS A 710 20.31 30.01 -14.00
CA LYS A 710 21.60 30.28 -14.64
C LYS A 710 22.24 28.94 -15.02
N PRO A 711 22.41 28.62 -16.31
CA PRO A 711 23.10 27.40 -16.69
C PRO A 711 24.55 27.41 -16.22
N VAL A 712 25.03 26.27 -15.73
CA VAL A 712 26.44 26.06 -15.41
C VAL A 712 26.99 25.04 -16.40
N VAL A 713 27.74 25.53 -17.38
CA VAL A 713 28.40 24.66 -18.37
C VAL A 713 29.60 23.97 -17.70
N LYS A 714 29.49 22.66 -17.45
CA LYS A 714 30.62 21.83 -17.01
C LYS A 714 31.66 21.72 -18.14
N ASN A 715 32.90 22.14 -17.87
CA ASN A 715 34.02 21.88 -18.77
C ASN A 715 34.42 20.40 -18.73
N GLN A 716 34.44 19.73 -19.90
CA GLN A 716 34.70 18.29 -20.04
C GLN A 716 36.12 17.83 -19.63
N GLU A 717 36.99 18.74 -19.18
CA GLU A 717 38.36 18.41 -18.78
C GLU A 717 38.45 17.85 -17.36
N GLU A 718 37.54 18.22 -16.45
CA GLU A 718 37.58 17.78 -15.04
C GLU A 718 37.13 16.33 -14.82
N GLU A 719 36.26 15.79 -15.70
CA GLU A 719 35.86 14.37 -15.61
C GLU A 719 36.97 13.43 -16.10
N LYS A 720 37.87 13.87 -17.00
CA LYS A 720 39.01 13.06 -17.46
C LYS A 720 40.07 12.84 -16.38
N SER A 721 40.16 13.73 -15.38
CA SER A 721 41.06 13.58 -14.23
C SER A 721 40.44 12.74 -13.11
N GLN A 722 39.12 12.75 -12.91
CA GLN A 722 38.46 11.91 -11.90
C GLN A 722 38.12 10.48 -12.37
N ASN A 723 37.80 10.27 -13.66
CA ASN A 723 37.21 9.00 -14.12
C ASN A 723 38.24 7.96 -14.64
N LYS A 724 39.42 7.87 -14.02
CA LYS A 724 40.34 6.71 -14.19
C LYS A 724 39.86 5.48 -13.39
N GLY A 725 38.60 5.09 -13.57
CA GLY A 725 37.97 4.09 -12.69
C GLY A 725 36.73 3.35 -13.20
N SER A 726 36.11 3.74 -14.32
CA SER A 726 34.99 2.95 -14.88
C SER A 726 34.81 3.19 -16.38
N LYS A 727 34.66 2.10 -17.15
CA LYS A 727 34.20 2.17 -18.55
C LYS A 727 32.72 1.80 -18.60
N ARG A 728 31.84 2.80 -18.64
CA ARG A 728 30.52 2.69 -19.29
C ARG A 728 30.56 3.47 -20.60
N LYS A 729 29.91 2.96 -21.64
CA LYS A 729 29.84 3.58 -22.96
C LYS A 729 28.47 4.24 -23.15
N GLY A 730 28.46 5.48 -23.64
CA GLY A 730 27.37 6.00 -24.47
C GLY A 730 26.13 6.49 -23.75
N GLU A 731 26.26 7.56 -22.98
CA GLU A 731 25.16 8.48 -22.66
C GLU A 731 25.53 9.89 -23.17
N PRO A 732 24.59 10.71 -23.66
CA PRO A 732 24.83 12.12 -23.90
C PRO A 732 25.06 12.87 -22.57
N PRO A 733 25.75 14.02 -22.57
CA PRO A 733 26.06 14.73 -21.33
C PRO A 733 24.80 15.32 -20.70
N ALA A 734 24.31 14.72 -19.62
CA ALA A 734 23.24 15.28 -18.81
C ALA A 734 23.71 16.60 -18.16
N ALA A 735 23.01 17.70 -18.44
CA ALA A 735 23.21 18.95 -17.74
C ALA A 735 22.80 18.79 -16.26
N LEU A 736 23.72 19.02 -15.34
CA LEU A 736 23.41 19.04 -13.91
C LEU A 736 22.74 20.36 -13.54
N PHE A 737 21.41 20.37 -13.53
CA PHE A 737 20.61 21.50 -13.07
C PHE A 737 20.82 21.74 -11.57
N GLN A 738 21.54 22.81 -11.21
CA GLN A 738 21.62 23.27 -9.82
C GLN A 738 20.39 24.13 -9.48
N VAL A 739 19.60 23.67 -8.50
CA VAL A 739 18.56 24.48 -7.85
C VAL A 739 19.24 25.35 -6.78
N PRO A 740 18.94 26.65 -6.67
CA PRO A 740 19.48 27.52 -5.62
C PRO A 740 19.06 27.06 -4.21
N CYS A 741 19.96 27.26 -3.24
CA CYS A 741 19.87 26.65 -1.91
C CYS A 741 18.74 27.23 -1.03
N ASN A 742 18.32 26.45 -0.03
CA ASN A 742 17.18 26.69 0.86
C ASN A 742 17.25 28.00 1.70
N SER A 743 18.39 28.68 1.74
CA SER A 743 18.59 29.95 2.47
C SER A 743 17.88 31.15 1.84
N ASP A 744 17.81 31.18 0.51
CA ASP A 744 17.45 32.40 -0.22
C ASP A 744 15.92 32.57 -0.36
N TRP A 745 15.17 31.56 0.10
CA TRP A 745 13.71 31.45 0.04
C TRP A 745 12.97 32.06 1.25
N GLN A 746 13.67 32.39 2.34
CA GLN A 746 13.00 32.77 3.60
C GLN A 746 12.26 34.11 3.51
N TRP A 747 12.79 35.11 2.80
CA TRP A 747 12.17 36.44 2.71
C TRP A 747 10.81 36.39 1.99
N ALA A 748 10.70 35.63 0.90
CA ALA A 748 9.45 35.48 0.14
C ALA A 748 8.37 34.72 0.93
N LYS A 749 8.79 33.81 1.83
CA LYS A 749 7.91 33.05 2.71
C LYS A 749 7.32 33.90 3.84
N GLN A 750 8.03 34.94 4.28
CA GLN A 750 7.71 35.71 5.49
C GLN A 750 6.90 36.99 5.22
N GLU A 751 7.08 37.63 4.06
CA GLU A 751 6.37 38.89 3.72
C GLU A 751 5.03 38.69 2.98
N LEU A 752 4.82 37.56 2.28
CA LEU A 752 3.59 37.31 1.52
C LEU A 752 2.53 36.49 2.27
N MET A 753 2.85 35.87 3.41
CA MET A 753 1.90 35.06 4.19
C MET A 753 1.17 35.83 5.31
N ASN A 754 1.59 37.06 5.63
CA ASN A 754 1.17 37.82 6.81
C ASN A 754 -0.12 38.65 6.64
N ARG A 755 -1.04 38.25 5.74
CA ARG A 755 -2.43 38.73 5.73
C ARG A 755 -3.41 37.60 5.40
N PRO A 756 -4.60 37.56 6.05
CA PRO A 756 -5.66 36.63 5.67
C PRO A 756 -6.29 37.10 4.35
N PHE A 757 -6.13 36.33 3.28
CA PHE A 757 -6.92 36.50 2.06
C PHE A 757 -8.29 35.85 2.28
N PHE A 758 -9.28 36.69 2.62
CA PHE A 758 -10.68 36.30 2.50
C PHE A 758 -11.07 36.29 1.03
N LEU A 759 -11.21 35.11 0.45
CA LEU A 759 -12.09 34.92 -0.70
C LEU A 759 -13.52 34.78 -0.17
N GLU A 760 -14.35 35.80 -0.37
CA GLU A 760 -15.79 35.57 -0.34
C GLU A 760 -16.15 34.63 -1.50
N PRO A 761 -17.02 33.62 -1.29
CA PRO A 761 -17.34 32.67 -2.34
C PRO A 761 -18.21 33.34 -3.42
N GLU A 762 -17.68 33.49 -4.63
CA GLU A 762 -18.53 33.63 -5.80
C GLU A 762 -19.48 32.43 -5.86
N LYS A 763 -20.75 32.71 -6.15
CA LYS A 763 -21.83 31.72 -6.05
C LYS A 763 -21.57 30.52 -6.97
N PRO A 764 -21.94 29.30 -6.55
CA PRO A 764 -21.82 28.14 -7.42
C PRO A 764 -22.65 28.34 -8.69
N LEU A 765 -21.99 28.18 -9.84
CA LEU A 765 -22.65 27.98 -11.13
C LEU A 765 -23.38 26.63 -11.12
N THR A 766 -24.57 26.63 -10.53
CA THR A 766 -25.56 25.57 -10.72
C THR A 766 -26.14 25.69 -12.12
N ASP A 767 -25.52 25.02 -13.09
CA ASP A 767 -26.18 24.38 -14.23
C ASP A 767 -25.17 23.61 -15.11
N ALA A 768 -24.93 22.35 -14.77
CA ALA A 768 -24.45 21.34 -15.70
C ALA A 768 -25.19 20.03 -15.39
N THR A 769 -26.17 19.72 -16.22
CA THR A 769 -26.97 18.49 -16.12
C THR A 769 -26.19 17.30 -16.71
N ILE A 770 -26.49 16.10 -16.20
CA ILE A 770 -25.95 14.75 -16.55
C ILE A 770 -24.74 14.33 -15.70
#